data_AF-D3AVR3-F1
#
_entry.id   AF-D3AVR3-F1
#
_cell.length_a   1.000
_cell.length_b   1.000
_cell.length_c   1.000
_cell.angle_alpha   90.00
_cell.angle_beta   90.00
_cell.angle_gamma   90.00
#
_symmetry.space_group_name_H-M   'P 1'
#
loop_
_entity.id
_entity.type
_entity.pdbx_description
1 polymer ?
#
loop_
_entity_poly.entity_id
_entity_poly.type
_entity_poly.pdbx_seq_one_letter_code
_entity_poly.pdbx_strand_id
1 'polypeptide(L)'
;MNRLIYHNLNKSVLTHANSYRYHHFIRASSSLSSFNKITNSSSNNNGGGGGEWKKLIFTDLHVSTKTLDRCLTVLRNVRECSKERSISDVVFLGDFWHHRNILQVRHIDKLLFEFEQWQKQRINAIFIPGNHDQVSVDGSVHGIQFLGLFDNITLATDPIIDHHNRIAYLPWREQKEQQSKLFSDLYNDNIESGTTSTATSTSTLPWTVFAHAEIKGAISNNSYRSTGKVTDMKGMSKLRACYLGHYHQRQQLGVNTWYIGSPYQQNFGEMNHPHGIAIVSSGDRIEPEFIELGELPKHHKLYYPVDFIGNKVKENDIVEVKATKDQMKQQHFIDSINSLPILSELRRVMVSNDNVNNNNNNSSSEITTIKKKSIKSMSSYKFEDFLVEYVEKMIPEDGAKKEHYINVGKDILSHIKDHVITPIGRNVKITKMELSNFSGVKGDFSVDFNPGMFMIRGKMGVGKSSIFEALVWSLYGSTSPRKSNATSSLKGDEVINDSAKQTLVKVQLEVDGRPITITRSKKRNHGSKIVIDGLGQEYRQGVTADDQQATIHNIVGLDYDLFRMCVYLGQGSIANFATDTDKRRKELLIRAFSLGICIPASKLAKEQRKKQEQKVDDLIRQKDRLAASLSTWNSIDYQEELANFNKKRMEKIEYLEDTITQKKNTLSSLVAENDNSNNNIDEAKQLSLEDERIDLQNELKHLEYDARQYLESYQISLVSINTKFNRCQFSIDKNRDEIRSLESRLKKLTKSTSTPVSSHSHKQSADNPMTCSECGQSIDQTIQDNQIEQCKSNINSLQSDVEQLELELATIDKEKQLLQTQRLDYNRNQNQEKATVERQLREIETKLNNTTTIKIEYLRKEIKELEYQLSQMVNDHSTNPFISQQRIRETNIEKLESEIATIGNKLTGVEQPHLDTLKFWEAGFGTNGLSTIALNHVIAEIEDYANEYISIMSGGKLFVTLSLSSSTDDDLTIDVFELNAATNQLQKRSFYQLSGGQRRCVELAFSPFALSQVIFNQVGSTVSLMIIDELTNHLDQQVKPIICDLLRQLLKERETVVVVDHDQSVQSEFDTVFSLEQDPQSQQHKLLEI
;
A
#
# COMPACT_ATOMS: atom_id res chain seq x y z
N MET A 1 18.56 73.27 -48.37
CA MET A 1 18.17 74.11 -49.52
C MET A 1 18.52 73.36 -50.81
N ASN A 2 17.51 73.21 -51.66
CA ASN A 2 17.54 73.04 -53.13
C ASN A 2 18.23 71.78 -53.70
N ARG A 3 17.48 70.84 -54.28
CA ARG A 3 16.83 70.89 -55.62
C ARG A 3 17.82 71.20 -56.74
N LEU A 4 18.10 70.16 -57.53
CA LEU A 4 18.53 70.09 -58.93
C LEU A 4 19.37 68.79 -59.00
N ILE A 5 18.80 67.64 -59.33
CA ILE A 5 18.57 67.22 -60.72
C ILE A 5 17.35 66.27 -60.74
N TYR A 6 16.23 66.81 -61.21
CA TYR A 6 15.03 66.11 -61.66
C TYR A 6 14.68 66.83 -62.97
N HIS A 7 15.12 66.29 -64.11
CA HIS A 7 14.51 66.46 -65.44
C HIS A 7 15.46 65.95 -66.53
N ASN A 8 15.17 64.76 -67.04
CA ASN A 8 15.04 64.44 -68.46
C ASN A 8 15.31 62.96 -68.69
N LEU A 9 14.23 62.17 -68.67
CA LEU A 9 13.94 61.09 -69.63
C LEU A 9 12.60 60.49 -69.23
N ASN A 10 11.54 61.25 -69.55
CA ASN A 10 10.16 60.76 -69.51
C ASN A 10 9.52 61.21 -70.82
N LYS A 11 9.67 60.39 -71.87
CA LYS A 11 8.85 60.36 -73.10
C LYS A 11 9.37 59.28 -74.05
N SER A 12 8.92 58.04 -73.82
CA SER A 12 8.66 56.97 -74.81
C SER A 12 8.88 55.60 -74.17
N VAL A 13 7.92 55.14 -73.36
CA VAL A 13 7.34 53.77 -73.32
C VAL A 13 6.19 53.88 -72.31
N LEU A 14 5.10 54.50 -72.75
CA LEU A 14 3.82 54.57 -72.05
C LEU A 14 2.77 53.88 -72.94
N THR A 15 3.06 52.62 -73.25
CA THR A 15 2.17 51.58 -73.78
C THR A 15 2.95 50.27 -73.61
N HIS A 16 2.41 49.29 -72.88
CA HIS A 16 3.01 47.99 -72.49
C HIS A 16 3.65 47.91 -71.09
N ALA A 17 2.84 48.10 -70.04
CA ALA A 17 3.03 47.47 -68.72
C ALA A 17 1.81 47.75 -67.83
N ASN A 18 0.66 47.13 -68.15
CA ASN A 18 -0.52 47.09 -67.29
C ASN A 18 -1.34 45.83 -67.61
N SER A 19 -0.81 44.67 -67.22
CA SER A 19 -1.54 43.41 -67.00
C SER A 19 -0.59 42.51 -66.20
N TYR A 20 -1.12 41.58 -65.41
CA TYR A 20 -0.42 40.71 -64.45
C TYR A 20 -0.35 41.25 -63.00
N ARG A 21 -1.53 41.51 -62.44
CA ARG A 21 -1.80 41.31 -61.01
C ARG A 21 -3.17 40.65 -60.83
N TYR A 22 -3.19 39.63 -59.98
CA TYR A 22 -4.32 39.19 -59.15
C TYR A 22 -5.65 38.85 -59.87
N HIS A 23 -5.81 37.59 -60.28
CA HIS A 23 -7.09 36.86 -60.24
C HIS A 23 -6.83 35.41 -60.69
N HIS A 24 -6.63 34.45 -59.77
CA HIS A 24 -6.83 33.03 -60.09
C HIS A 24 -7.05 32.07 -58.90
N PHE A 25 -7.18 32.58 -57.67
CA PHE A 25 -7.82 31.82 -56.59
C PHE A 25 -9.23 32.38 -56.40
N ILE A 26 -10.24 31.50 -56.35
CA ILE A 26 -11.68 31.75 -56.20
C ILE A 26 -12.43 32.03 -57.52
N ARG A 27 -12.85 30.95 -58.21
CA ARG A 27 -14.20 30.73 -58.80
C ARG A 27 -14.19 29.51 -59.73
N ALA A 28 -14.79 28.40 -59.29
CA ALA A 28 -15.40 27.40 -60.17
C ALA A 28 -16.32 26.44 -59.38
N SER A 29 -17.28 26.99 -58.64
CA SER A 29 -18.51 26.28 -58.26
C SER A 29 -19.64 26.80 -59.15
N SER A 30 -19.76 26.25 -60.36
CA SER A 30 -20.97 26.19 -61.20
C SER A 30 -20.61 25.96 -62.67
N SER A 31 -20.63 24.70 -63.12
CA SER A 31 -21.26 24.30 -64.38
C SER A 31 -21.08 22.80 -64.57
N LEU A 32 -22.21 22.09 -64.50
CA LEU A 32 -22.40 20.82 -65.18
C LEU A 32 -22.06 20.99 -66.67
N SER A 33 -21.69 19.87 -67.30
CA SER A 33 -21.46 19.64 -68.73
C SER A 33 -20.04 19.91 -69.25
N SER A 34 -19.25 18.82 -69.34
CA SER A 34 -18.33 18.45 -70.44
C SER A 34 -17.10 17.65 -69.96
N PHE A 35 -17.33 16.43 -69.46
CA PHE A 35 -16.26 15.43 -69.32
C PHE A 35 -16.39 14.39 -70.43
N ASN A 36 -15.75 14.69 -71.56
CA ASN A 36 -15.43 13.75 -72.63
C ASN A 36 -14.12 14.20 -73.27
N LYS A 37 -12.99 13.68 -72.78
CA LYS A 37 -11.71 13.51 -73.49
C LYS A 37 -10.63 13.05 -72.50
N ILE A 38 -10.52 11.73 -72.33
CA ILE A 38 -9.19 11.12 -72.21
C ILE A 38 -8.89 10.59 -73.62
N THR A 39 -7.91 11.20 -74.26
CA THR A 39 -7.46 10.85 -75.61
C THR A 39 -6.66 9.57 -75.56
N ASN A 40 -7.11 8.61 -76.36
CA ASN A 40 -6.38 7.45 -76.85
C ASN A 40 -4.93 7.79 -77.24
N SER A 41 -3.97 7.07 -76.68
CA SER A 41 -2.78 6.68 -77.41
C SER A 41 -2.73 5.15 -77.47
N SER A 42 -2.94 4.67 -78.68
CA SER A 42 -3.00 3.29 -79.11
C SER A 42 -1.64 2.58 -78.96
N SER A 43 -1.63 1.44 -78.27
CA SER A 43 -0.85 0.29 -78.73
C SER A 43 -1.82 -0.86 -78.99
N ASN A 44 -1.82 -1.32 -80.23
CA ASN A 44 -2.61 -2.44 -80.73
C ASN A 44 -2.31 -3.71 -79.92
N ASN A 45 -3.33 -4.27 -79.28
CA ASN A 45 -3.54 -5.71 -79.26
C ASN A 45 -5.04 -5.99 -79.09
N ASN A 46 -5.67 -6.42 -80.18
CA ASN A 46 -6.99 -7.03 -80.18
C ASN A 46 -6.90 -8.39 -79.49
N GLY A 47 -7.54 -8.52 -78.34
CA GLY A 47 -7.76 -9.78 -77.63
C GLY A 47 -8.52 -9.50 -76.33
N GLY A 48 -9.74 -10.05 -76.20
CA GLY A 48 -10.53 -9.94 -74.98
C GLY A 48 -9.78 -10.54 -73.78
N GLY A 49 -9.66 -9.73 -72.73
CA GLY A 49 -9.05 -10.10 -71.45
C GLY A 49 -8.75 -8.83 -70.66
N GLY A 50 -9.54 -8.52 -69.62
CA GLY A 50 -9.20 -7.45 -68.69
C GLY A 50 -7.87 -7.79 -68.01
N GLY A 51 -6.82 -7.04 -68.35
CA GLY A 51 -5.48 -7.27 -67.81
C GLY A 51 -5.46 -7.09 -66.30
N GLU A 52 -4.81 -8.02 -65.60
CA GLU A 52 -4.61 -7.94 -64.16
C GLU A 52 -3.79 -6.70 -63.80
N TRP A 53 -4.35 -5.76 -63.01
CA TRP A 53 -3.58 -4.61 -62.55
C TRP A 53 -2.71 -5.01 -61.34
N LYS A 54 -1.52 -4.40 -61.24
CA LYS A 54 -0.62 -4.53 -60.09
C LYS A 54 -0.23 -3.13 -59.60
N LYS A 55 -0.25 -2.94 -58.29
CA LYS A 55 0.07 -1.66 -57.64
C LYS A 55 1.06 -1.88 -56.50
N LEU A 56 2.04 -0.99 -56.41
CA LEU A 56 2.99 -0.95 -55.29
C LEU A 56 2.48 0.05 -54.26
N ILE A 57 2.37 -0.37 -53.01
CA ILE A 57 1.79 0.42 -51.93
C ILE A 57 2.75 0.57 -50.75
N PHE A 58 2.75 1.77 -50.17
CA PHE A 58 3.49 2.12 -48.96
C PHE A 58 2.74 3.25 -48.22
N THR A 59 3.10 3.50 -46.96
CA THR A 59 2.30 4.36 -46.07
C THR A 59 3.15 4.89 -44.91
N ASP A 60 2.64 5.84 -44.13
CA ASP A 60 3.16 6.22 -42.82
C ASP A 60 4.67 6.54 -42.88
N LEU A 61 5.04 7.47 -43.76
CA LEU A 61 6.43 7.86 -44.00
C LEU A 61 6.94 8.85 -42.94
N HIS A 62 6.05 9.70 -42.40
CA HIS A 62 6.35 10.71 -41.37
C HIS A 62 7.67 11.45 -41.58
N VAL A 63 7.76 12.22 -42.65
CA VAL A 63 8.91 13.07 -42.93
C VAL A 63 9.05 14.14 -41.84
N SER A 64 10.21 14.13 -41.17
CA SER A 64 10.66 15.09 -40.16
C SER A 64 12.16 15.30 -40.30
N THR A 65 12.73 16.22 -39.52
CA THR A 65 14.18 16.46 -39.54
C THR A 65 14.97 15.22 -39.14
N LYS A 66 14.43 14.36 -38.28
CA LYS A 66 15.07 13.10 -37.81
C LYS A 66 14.92 11.95 -38.82
N THR A 67 13.87 11.95 -39.63
CA THR A 67 13.54 10.84 -40.53
C THR A 67 13.89 11.11 -41.99
N LEU A 68 14.11 12.38 -42.38
CA LEU A 68 14.26 12.81 -43.77
C LEU A 68 15.16 11.90 -44.61
N ASP A 69 16.37 11.58 -44.14
CA ASP A 69 17.31 10.78 -44.92
C ASP A 69 16.82 9.32 -45.08
N ARG A 70 16.16 8.74 -44.05
CA ARG A 70 15.50 7.43 -44.15
C ARG A 70 14.30 7.47 -45.11
N CYS A 71 13.48 8.52 -45.03
CA CYS A 71 12.34 8.71 -45.92
C CYS A 71 12.79 8.80 -47.39
N LEU A 72 13.87 9.53 -47.67
CA LEU A 72 14.45 9.62 -49.02
C LEU A 72 14.96 8.27 -49.51
N THR A 73 15.61 7.47 -48.65
CA THR A 73 16.01 6.10 -49.01
C THR A 73 14.80 5.22 -49.32
N VAL A 74 13.72 5.30 -48.54
CA VAL A 74 12.47 4.58 -48.84
C VAL A 74 11.91 4.98 -50.19
N LEU A 75 11.81 6.28 -50.49
CA LEU A 75 11.29 6.77 -51.77
C LEU A 75 12.13 6.30 -52.96
N ARG A 76 13.47 6.27 -52.80
CA ARG A 76 14.37 5.72 -53.82
C ARG A 76 14.17 4.22 -54.00
N ASN A 77 14.06 3.46 -52.92
CA ASN A 77 13.84 2.01 -52.98
C ASN A 77 12.48 1.68 -53.59
N VAL A 78 11.44 2.49 -53.32
CA VAL A 78 10.12 2.36 -53.97
C VAL A 78 10.24 2.58 -55.48
N ARG A 79 10.94 3.65 -55.89
CA ARG A 79 11.20 3.95 -57.31
C ARG A 79 11.97 2.83 -58.00
N GLU A 80 13.01 2.30 -57.36
CA GLU A 80 13.82 1.20 -57.90
C GLU A 80 13.03 -0.11 -57.97
N CYS A 81 12.26 -0.45 -56.93
CA CYS A 81 11.39 -1.62 -56.91
C CYS A 81 10.31 -1.54 -58.00
N SER A 82 9.71 -0.36 -58.19
CA SER A 82 8.76 -0.07 -59.27
C SER A 82 9.37 -0.39 -60.64
N LYS A 83 10.62 0.03 -60.88
CA LYS A 83 11.35 -0.26 -62.11
C LYS A 83 11.69 -1.74 -62.27
N GLU A 84 12.23 -2.38 -61.24
CA GLU A 84 12.63 -3.81 -61.27
C GLU A 84 11.46 -4.75 -61.49
N ARG A 85 10.32 -4.46 -60.82
CA ARG A 85 9.09 -5.28 -60.92
C ARG A 85 8.19 -4.86 -62.08
N SER A 86 8.58 -3.84 -62.86
CA SER A 86 7.80 -3.27 -63.97
C SER A 86 6.38 -2.84 -63.57
N ILE A 87 6.25 -2.21 -62.40
CA ILE A 87 5.00 -1.70 -61.85
C ILE A 87 5.03 -0.18 -61.91
N SER A 88 4.29 0.44 -62.83
CA SER A 88 4.24 1.91 -62.97
C SER A 88 3.31 2.59 -61.96
N ASP A 89 2.38 1.85 -61.36
CA ASP A 89 1.33 2.42 -60.50
C ASP A 89 1.71 2.27 -59.02
N VAL A 90 1.94 3.40 -58.35
CA VAL A 90 2.27 3.49 -56.93
C VAL A 90 1.12 4.14 -56.17
N VAL A 91 0.82 3.65 -54.96
CA VAL A 91 -0.18 4.27 -54.06
C VAL A 91 0.43 4.52 -52.69
N PHE A 92 0.34 5.76 -52.22
CA PHE A 92 0.74 6.16 -50.88
C PHE A 92 -0.48 6.33 -49.98
N LEU A 93 -0.56 5.57 -48.89
CA LEU A 93 -1.76 5.47 -48.02
C LEU A 93 -1.75 6.44 -46.82
N GLY A 94 -1.21 7.65 -46.99
CA GLY A 94 -1.29 8.71 -45.98
C GLY A 94 -0.17 8.74 -44.96
N ASP A 95 -0.14 9.86 -44.22
CA ASP A 95 0.87 10.27 -43.25
C ASP A 95 2.25 10.44 -43.88
N PHE A 96 2.31 11.35 -44.86
CA PHE A 96 3.55 11.73 -45.51
C PHE A 96 4.42 12.55 -44.57
N TRP A 97 3.85 13.57 -43.95
CA TRP A 97 4.54 14.44 -42.99
C TRP A 97 4.41 13.93 -41.56
N HIS A 98 5.44 14.15 -40.74
CA HIS A 98 5.34 13.80 -39.31
C HIS A 98 4.49 14.82 -38.53
N HIS A 99 4.63 16.10 -38.86
CA HIS A 99 3.97 17.20 -38.16
C HIS A 99 2.93 17.86 -39.06
N ARG A 100 1.74 18.11 -38.50
CA ARG A 100 0.71 18.98 -39.11
C ARG A 100 1.24 20.42 -39.16
N ASN A 101 0.83 21.20 -40.16
CA ASN A 101 1.13 22.65 -40.28
C ASN A 101 2.60 23.07 -40.44
N ILE A 102 3.57 22.15 -40.39
CA ILE A 102 4.99 22.48 -40.55
C ILE A 102 5.54 21.92 -41.85
N LEU A 103 5.98 22.80 -42.74
CA LEU A 103 6.75 22.42 -43.93
C LEU A 103 8.12 23.11 -43.90
N GLN A 104 9.18 22.31 -43.72
CA GLN A 104 10.55 22.85 -43.73
C GLN A 104 11.06 22.96 -45.17
N VAL A 105 11.59 24.13 -45.52
CA VAL A 105 12.11 24.42 -46.87
C VAL A 105 13.17 23.40 -47.30
N ARG A 106 14.08 23.02 -46.40
CA ARG A 106 15.12 22.00 -46.66
C ARG A 106 14.52 20.63 -47.01
N HIS A 107 13.42 20.24 -46.38
CA HIS A 107 12.77 18.96 -46.67
C HIS A 107 12.13 19.00 -48.05
N ILE A 108 11.39 20.09 -48.35
CA ILE A 108 10.75 20.30 -49.65
C ILE A 108 11.79 20.24 -50.77
N ASP A 109 12.90 20.96 -50.66
CA ASP A 109 13.96 20.99 -51.68
C ASP A 109 14.48 19.58 -52.02
N LYS A 110 14.84 18.79 -50.99
CA LYS A 110 15.29 17.40 -51.20
C LYS A 110 14.21 16.50 -51.80
N LEU A 111 12.95 16.68 -51.40
CA LEU A 111 11.82 15.88 -51.88
C LEU A 111 11.47 16.21 -53.33
N LEU A 112 11.48 17.49 -53.72
CA LEU A 112 11.24 17.93 -55.09
C LEU A 112 12.22 17.26 -56.05
N PHE A 113 13.50 17.20 -55.68
CA PHE A 113 14.52 16.52 -56.47
C PHE A 113 14.22 15.02 -56.65
N GLU A 114 13.76 14.33 -55.61
CA GLU A 114 13.43 12.91 -55.67
C GLU A 114 12.19 12.66 -56.56
N PHE A 115 11.12 13.45 -56.43
CA PHE A 115 9.91 13.30 -57.24
C PHE A 115 10.11 13.71 -58.72
N GLU A 116 11.07 14.60 -59.02
CA GLU A 116 11.49 14.85 -60.41
C GLU A 116 12.05 13.57 -61.07
N GLN A 117 12.75 12.71 -60.31
CA GLN A 117 13.23 11.43 -60.82
C GLN A 117 12.09 10.44 -61.06
N TRP A 118 11.04 10.46 -60.23
CA TRP A 118 9.85 9.64 -60.43
C TRP A 118 9.16 10.00 -61.76
N GLN A 119 9.04 11.29 -62.06
CA GLN A 119 8.50 11.78 -63.32
C GLN A 119 9.34 11.32 -64.52
N LYS A 120 10.68 11.44 -64.43
CA LYS A 120 11.62 10.96 -65.48
C LYS A 120 11.48 9.45 -65.74
N GLN A 121 11.14 8.67 -64.73
CA GLN A 121 10.93 7.22 -64.83
C GLN A 121 9.49 6.82 -65.15
N ARG A 122 8.59 7.78 -65.37
CA ARG A 122 7.17 7.57 -65.71
C ARG A 122 6.42 6.72 -64.67
N ILE A 123 6.73 6.94 -63.40
CA ILE A 123 6.00 6.31 -62.28
C ILE A 123 4.76 7.16 -62.00
N ASN A 124 3.58 6.58 -62.16
CA ASN A 124 2.32 7.22 -61.80
C ASN A 124 2.01 6.93 -60.34
N ALA A 125 1.76 7.97 -59.55
CA ALA A 125 1.51 7.80 -58.12
C ALA A 125 0.20 8.46 -57.68
N ILE A 126 -0.55 7.77 -56.82
CA ILE A 126 -1.70 8.32 -56.12
C ILE A 126 -1.32 8.51 -54.66
N PHE A 127 -1.40 9.75 -54.17
CA PHE A 127 -1.13 10.08 -52.78
C PHE A 127 -2.43 10.41 -52.06
N ILE A 128 -2.73 9.63 -51.03
CA ILE A 128 -3.85 9.85 -50.12
C ILE A 128 -3.34 10.71 -48.95
N PRO A 129 -3.97 11.83 -48.60
CA PRO A 129 -3.61 12.58 -47.41
C PRO A 129 -4.04 11.82 -46.14
N GLY A 130 -3.10 11.63 -45.22
CA GLY A 130 -3.36 11.05 -43.91
C GLY A 130 -3.77 12.09 -42.87
N ASN A 131 -3.90 11.65 -41.62
CA ASN A 131 -4.30 12.54 -40.54
C ASN A 131 -3.18 13.55 -40.21
N HIS A 132 -1.90 13.19 -40.31
CA HIS A 132 -0.79 14.11 -40.07
C HIS A 132 -0.59 15.13 -41.21
N ASP A 133 -1.11 14.83 -42.39
CA ASP A 133 -0.99 15.72 -43.55
C ASP A 133 -2.05 16.82 -43.55
N GLN A 134 -3.22 16.58 -42.96
CA GLN A 134 -4.35 17.51 -42.99
C GLN A 134 -4.20 18.68 -42.02
N VAL A 135 -4.57 19.87 -42.53
CA VAL A 135 -4.58 21.14 -41.81
C VAL A 135 -6.01 21.56 -41.50
N SER A 136 -6.91 21.44 -42.48
CA SER A 136 -8.31 21.81 -42.31
C SER A 136 -9.17 20.62 -41.90
N VAL A 137 -10.23 20.87 -41.13
CA VAL A 137 -11.15 19.84 -40.60
C VAL A 137 -11.87 19.07 -41.72
N ASP A 138 -12.16 19.73 -42.84
CA ASP A 138 -12.78 19.15 -44.04
C ASP A 138 -11.77 18.38 -44.92
N GLY A 139 -10.46 18.48 -44.63
CA GLY A 139 -9.38 17.84 -45.37
C GLY A 139 -9.02 18.48 -46.70
N SER A 140 -9.59 19.65 -47.03
CA SER A 140 -9.32 20.37 -48.29
C SER A 140 -7.93 21.03 -48.33
N VAL A 141 -7.34 21.33 -47.17
CA VAL A 141 -5.99 21.86 -47.02
C VAL A 141 -5.10 20.83 -46.36
N HIS A 142 -4.02 20.42 -47.03
CA HIS A 142 -3.06 19.45 -46.51
C HIS A 142 -1.62 19.67 -47.02
N GLY A 143 -0.63 19.22 -46.24
CA GLY A 143 0.79 19.46 -46.48
C GLY A 143 1.38 18.81 -47.73
N ILE A 144 0.68 17.88 -48.37
CA ILE A 144 1.14 17.21 -49.62
C ILE A 144 0.69 17.92 -50.90
N GLN A 145 0.01 19.09 -50.81
CA GLN A 145 -0.53 19.80 -51.98
C GLN A 145 0.53 20.12 -53.03
N PHE A 146 1.76 20.39 -52.61
CA PHE A 146 2.88 20.72 -53.51
C PHE A 146 3.28 19.55 -54.42
N LEU A 147 2.96 18.30 -54.08
CA LEU A 147 3.22 17.15 -54.94
C LEU A 147 2.32 17.15 -56.19
N GLY A 148 1.19 17.85 -56.15
CA GLY A 148 0.33 18.05 -57.32
C GLY A 148 0.95 18.92 -58.43
N LEU A 149 2.15 19.46 -58.22
CA LEU A 149 2.94 20.13 -59.25
C LEU A 149 3.53 19.17 -60.29
N PHE A 150 3.57 17.86 -59.98
CA PHE A 150 4.08 16.83 -60.87
C PHE A 150 2.94 16.14 -61.61
N ASP A 151 2.95 16.16 -62.95
CA ASP A 151 1.86 15.62 -63.79
C ASP A 151 1.58 14.12 -63.57
N ASN A 152 2.58 13.37 -63.09
CA ASN A 152 2.49 11.95 -62.80
C ASN A 152 1.98 11.63 -61.38
N ILE A 153 1.69 12.64 -60.55
CA ILE A 153 1.19 12.47 -59.18
C ILE A 153 -0.24 13.00 -59.08
N THR A 154 -1.17 12.15 -58.65
CA THR A 154 -2.55 12.52 -58.36
C THR A 154 -2.79 12.54 -56.86
N LEU A 155 -3.36 13.64 -56.36
CA LEU A 155 -3.71 13.79 -54.94
C LEU A 155 -5.18 13.43 -54.72
N ALA A 156 -5.44 12.47 -53.82
CA ALA A 156 -6.79 12.09 -53.43
C ALA A 156 -7.32 13.00 -52.29
N THR A 157 -7.31 14.32 -52.51
CA THR A 157 -7.87 15.30 -51.55
C THR A 157 -9.36 15.02 -51.30
N ASP A 158 -10.07 14.71 -52.39
CA ASP A 158 -11.41 14.13 -52.40
C ASP A 158 -11.35 12.65 -52.81
N PRO A 159 -12.37 11.84 -52.46
CA PRO A 159 -12.41 10.44 -52.84
C PRO A 159 -12.30 10.24 -54.35
N ILE A 160 -11.36 9.40 -54.79
CA ILE A 160 -11.21 9.02 -56.20
C ILE A 160 -11.84 7.65 -56.40
N ILE A 161 -12.86 7.57 -57.26
CA ILE A 161 -13.63 6.35 -57.53
C ILE A 161 -13.42 5.93 -58.99
N ASP A 162 -12.77 4.78 -59.17
CA ASP A 162 -12.61 4.12 -60.47
C ASP A 162 -13.64 3.00 -60.62
N HIS A 163 -14.74 3.31 -61.29
CA HIS A 163 -15.82 2.36 -61.54
C HIS A 163 -15.43 1.24 -62.51
N HIS A 164 -14.47 1.46 -63.42
CA HIS A 164 -14.06 0.45 -64.40
C HIS A 164 -13.31 -0.69 -63.70
N ASN A 165 -12.34 -0.36 -62.84
CA ASN A 165 -11.55 -1.34 -62.11
C ASN A 165 -12.12 -1.68 -60.72
N ARG A 166 -13.23 -1.04 -60.33
CA ARG A 166 -13.85 -1.13 -58.99
C ARG A 166 -12.84 -0.83 -57.88
N ILE A 167 -12.12 0.28 -58.02
CA ILE A 167 -11.14 0.76 -57.04
C ILE A 167 -11.62 2.08 -56.42
N ALA A 168 -11.45 2.24 -55.11
CA ALA A 168 -11.68 3.50 -54.42
C ALA A 168 -10.44 3.94 -53.62
N TYR A 169 -10.07 5.21 -53.73
CA TYR A 169 -9.04 5.86 -52.93
C TYR A 169 -9.72 6.84 -51.97
N LEU A 170 -9.68 6.54 -50.67
CA LEU A 170 -10.43 7.29 -49.66
C LEU A 170 -9.47 8.07 -48.73
N PRO A 171 -9.55 9.42 -48.70
CA PRO A 171 -8.77 10.22 -47.77
C PRO A 171 -9.22 10.10 -46.32
N TRP A 172 -8.35 10.55 -45.42
CA TRP A 172 -8.73 10.78 -44.03
C TRP A 172 -9.80 11.89 -43.92
N ARG A 173 -10.66 11.79 -42.91
CA ARG A 173 -11.61 12.81 -42.48
C ARG A 173 -11.59 12.89 -40.95
N GLU A 174 -11.49 14.11 -40.42
CA GLU A 174 -11.36 14.31 -38.98
C GLU A 174 -12.63 13.88 -38.24
N GLN A 175 -13.81 14.16 -38.80
CA GLN A 175 -15.10 13.76 -38.23
C GLN A 175 -15.42 12.28 -38.48
N LYS A 176 -15.82 11.57 -37.42
CA LYS A 176 -16.11 10.13 -37.44
C LYS A 176 -17.22 9.77 -38.42
N GLU A 177 -18.27 10.59 -38.47
CA GLU A 177 -19.44 10.41 -39.33
C GLU A 177 -19.05 10.53 -40.80
N GLN A 178 -18.19 11.51 -41.12
CA GLN A 178 -17.69 11.73 -42.47
C GLN A 178 -16.78 10.58 -42.92
N GLN A 179 -15.84 10.16 -42.07
CA GLN A 179 -14.96 9.03 -42.39
C GLN A 179 -15.77 7.75 -42.61
N SER A 180 -16.74 7.47 -41.73
CA SER A 180 -17.58 6.26 -41.83
C SER A 180 -18.44 6.26 -43.09
N LYS A 181 -18.94 7.44 -43.49
CA LYS A 181 -19.79 7.60 -44.67
C LYS A 181 -19.06 7.19 -45.97
N LEU A 182 -17.79 7.57 -46.11
CA LEU A 182 -16.97 7.20 -47.27
C LEU A 182 -16.93 5.68 -47.53
N PHE A 183 -16.92 4.90 -46.45
CA PHE A 183 -16.94 3.45 -46.52
C PHE A 183 -18.36 2.89 -46.73
N SER A 184 -19.37 3.44 -46.05
CA SER A 184 -20.75 2.96 -46.18
C SER A 184 -21.32 3.14 -47.58
N ASP A 185 -20.95 4.22 -48.26
CA ASP A 185 -21.42 4.50 -49.62
C ASP A 185 -20.98 3.39 -50.60
N LEU A 186 -19.77 2.83 -50.41
CA LEU A 186 -19.27 1.70 -51.20
C LEU A 186 -19.93 0.37 -50.86
N TYR A 187 -20.29 0.15 -49.58
CA TYR A 187 -21.00 -1.07 -49.16
C TYR A 187 -22.40 -1.16 -49.75
N ASN A 188 -23.06 -0.01 -49.89
CA ASN A 188 -24.45 0.11 -50.33
C ASN A 188 -24.58 0.13 -51.86
N ASP A 189 -23.56 0.61 -52.58
CA ASP A 189 -23.47 0.51 -54.05
C ASP A 189 -23.51 -0.95 -54.55
N ASN A 190 -23.12 -1.91 -53.71
CA ASN A 190 -23.24 -3.35 -54.03
C ASN A 190 -24.68 -3.91 -53.90
N ILE A 191 -25.67 -3.13 -53.46
CA ILE A 191 -27.04 -3.59 -53.19
C ILE A 191 -28.06 -3.11 -54.24
N GLU A 192 -27.83 -1.97 -54.91
CA GLU A 192 -28.80 -1.39 -55.85
C GLU A 192 -28.93 -2.14 -57.19
N SER A 193 -28.06 -3.11 -57.50
CA SER A 193 -28.19 -3.99 -58.68
C SER A 193 -29.14 -5.19 -58.47
N GLY A 194 -29.85 -5.26 -57.34
CA GLY A 194 -30.68 -6.41 -56.94
C GLY A 194 -32.20 -6.28 -57.13
N THR A 195 -32.73 -5.19 -57.67
CA THR A 195 -34.20 -5.04 -57.84
C THR A 195 -34.60 -4.58 -59.24
N THR A 196 -34.43 -5.45 -60.22
CA THR A 196 -35.42 -5.62 -61.30
C THR A 196 -35.18 -6.95 -62.00
N SER A 197 -36.25 -7.72 -62.11
CA SER A 197 -36.33 -9.01 -62.76
C SER A 197 -35.89 -8.98 -64.23
N THR A 198 -34.74 -9.60 -64.54
CA THR A 198 -34.54 -10.55 -65.65
C THR A 198 -33.12 -11.07 -65.64
N ALA A 199 -32.97 -12.39 -65.74
CA ALA A 199 -31.71 -13.10 -65.65
C ALA A 199 -30.75 -12.76 -66.79
N THR A 200 -29.67 -12.07 -66.45
CA THR A 200 -28.32 -12.28 -67.01
C THR A 200 -27.32 -12.03 -65.90
N SER A 201 -26.68 -13.10 -65.43
CA SER A 201 -25.68 -13.10 -64.37
C SER A 201 -24.39 -12.42 -64.83
N THR A 202 -24.28 -11.12 -64.63
CA THR A 202 -22.97 -10.43 -64.55
C THR A 202 -22.71 -10.14 -63.09
N SER A 203 -21.89 -10.97 -62.43
CA SER A 203 -21.47 -10.73 -61.05
C SER A 203 -20.72 -9.39 -60.97
N THR A 204 -21.32 -8.39 -60.34
CA THR A 204 -20.64 -7.11 -60.08
C THR A 204 -19.47 -7.36 -59.14
N LEU A 205 -18.24 -7.07 -59.60
CA LEU A 205 -17.03 -7.26 -58.81
C LEU A 205 -17.06 -6.36 -57.55
N PRO A 206 -16.74 -6.92 -56.36
CA PRO A 206 -16.68 -6.15 -55.13
C PRO A 206 -15.52 -5.14 -55.15
N TRP A 207 -15.70 -4.00 -54.46
CA TRP A 207 -14.74 -2.88 -54.43
C TRP A 207 -13.40 -3.23 -53.76
N THR A 208 -12.29 -2.78 -54.33
CA THR A 208 -10.98 -2.72 -53.66
C THR A 208 -10.71 -1.31 -53.16
N VAL A 209 -10.42 -1.16 -51.87
CA VAL A 209 -10.27 0.14 -51.20
C VAL A 209 -8.83 0.39 -50.77
N PHE A 210 -8.31 1.56 -51.09
CA PHE A 210 -7.06 2.11 -50.56
C PHE A 210 -7.42 3.33 -49.69
N ALA A 211 -7.05 3.33 -48.41
CA ALA A 211 -7.45 4.42 -47.54
C ALA A 211 -6.47 4.67 -46.38
N HIS A 212 -6.59 5.85 -45.78
CA HIS A 212 -6.00 6.15 -44.48
C HIS A 212 -7.14 6.31 -43.48
N ALA A 213 -7.32 5.35 -42.57
CA ALA A 213 -8.48 5.32 -41.68
C ALA A 213 -8.26 4.47 -40.42
N GLU A 214 -8.95 4.84 -39.34
CA GLU A 214 -9.02 4.06 -38.11
C GLU A 214 -10.19 3.06 -38.15
N ILE A 215 -9.88 1.77 -38.20
CA ILE A 215 -10.85 0.68 -38.16
C ILE A 215 -10.94 0.08 -36.76
N LYS A 216 -12.16 -0.22 -36.32
CA LYS A 216 -12.41 -0.88 -35.03
C LYS A 216 -11.66 -2.22 -34.93
N GLY A 217 -10.95 -2.42 -33.82
CA GLY A 217 -10.21 -3.64 -33.52
C GLY A 217 -8.76 -3.66 -33.99
N ALA A 218 -8.28 -2.61 -34.66
CA ALA A 218 -6.88 -2.40 -34.97
C ALA A 218 -6.02 -2.34 -33.70
N ILE A 219 -4.81 -2.90 -33.76
CA ILE A 219 -3.86 -2.97 -32.66
C ILE A 219 -2.83 -1.85 -32.85
N SER A 220 -2.69 -0.97 -31.86
CA SER A 220 -1.61 0.01 -31.84
C SER A 220 -0.31 -0.59 -31.27
N ASN A 221 0.82 0.12 -31.39
CA ASN A 221 2.14 -0.35 -30.93
C ASN A 221 2.17 -0.81 -29.45
N ASN A 222 1.22 -0.37 -28.61
CA ASN A 222 1.10 -0.79 -27.19
C ASN A 222 0.14 -1.97 -26.97
N SER A 223 -0.23 -2.72 -28.02
CA SER A 223 -1.23 -3.79 -27.97
C SER A 223 -2.66 -3.34 -27.60
N TYR A 224 -2.93 -2.03 -27.56
CA TYR A 224 -4.28 -1.49 -27.35
C TYR A 224 -5.13 -1.70 -28.60
N ARG A 225 -6.39 -2.12 -28.41
CA ARG A 225 -7.35 -2.30 -29.51
C ARG A 225 -8.17 -1.03 -29.70
N SER A 226 -8.01 -0.39 -30.86
CA SER A 226 -8.73 0.80 -31.25
C SER A 226 -10.24 0.58 -31.29
N THR A 227 -11.00 1.57 -30.80
CA THR A 227 -12.46 1.62 -30.93
C THR A 227 -12.90 2.01 -32.35
N GLY A 228 -12.00 2.62 -33.13
CA GLY A 228 -12.12 2.92 -34.56
C GLY A 228 -13.13 4.02 -34.92
N LYS A 229 -12.81 4.82 -35.94
CA LYS A 229 -13.78 5.71 -36.61
C LYS A 229 -14.78 4.88 -37.41
N VAL A 230 -14.29 3.92 -38.19
CA VAL A 230 -15.12 2.98 -38.96
C VAL A 230 -15.39 1.74 -38.11
N THR A 231 -16.67 1.49 -37.81
CA THR A 231 -17.08 0.45 -36.87
C THR A 231 -17.89 -0.70 -37.50
N ASP A 232 -18.36 -0.53 -38.74
CA ASP A 232 -19.15 -1.52 -39.46
C ASP A 232 -18.28 -2.62 -40.11
N MET A 233 -17.85 -3.58 -39.29
CA MET A 233 -17.08 -4.73 -39.76
C MET A 233 -17.86 -5.64 -40.71
N LYS A 234 -19.21 -5.64 -40.65
CA LYS A 234 -20.04 -6.43 -41.56
C LYS A 234 -20.03 -5.81 -42.96
N GLY A 235 -20.14 -4.48 -43.06
CA GLY A 235 -19.96 -3.75 -44.31
C GLY A 235 -18.59 -4.01 -44.94
N MET A 236 -17.51 -3.95 -44.15
CA MET A 236 -16.15 -4.21 -44.63
C MET A 236 -15.97 -5.60 -45.26
N SER A 237 -16.65 -6.62 -44.74
CA SER A 237 -16.60 -7.98 -45.30
C SER A 237 -17.18 -8.11 -46.71
N LYS A 238 -17.93 -7.10 -47.19
CA LYS A 238 -18.47 -7.04 -48.57
C LYS A 238 -17.47 -6.49 -49.60
N LEU A 239 -16.36 -5.91 -49.15
CA LEU A 239 -15.28 -5.44 -50.03
C LEU A 239 -14.48 -6.63 -50.57
N ARG A 240 -13.83 -6.46 -51.71
CA ARG A 240 -12.84 -7.42 -52.21
C ARG A 240 -11.61 -7.42 -51.31
N ALA A 241 -11.05 -6.23 -51.10
CA ALA A 241 -9.90 -6.00 -50.26
C ALA A 241 -9.87 -4.54 -49.78
N CYS A 242 -9.31 -4.30 -48.61
CA CYS A 242 -9.11 -2.97 -48.04
C CYS A 242 -7.66 -2.85 -47.54
N TYR A 243 -6.89 -1.94 -48.12
CA TYR A 243 -5.49 -1.69 -47.77
C TYR A 243 -5.37 -0.33 -47.10
N LEU A 244 -4.81 -0.31 -45.89
CA LEU A 244 -4.89 0.82 -44.98
C LEU A 244 -3.51 1.33 -44.53
N GLY A 245 -3.38 2.64 -44.42
CA GLY A 245 -2.37 3.34 -43.60
C GLY A 245 -2.93 3.75 -42.24
N HIS A 246 -2.09 4.36 -41.37
CA HIS A 246 -2.35 4.92 -40.02
C HIS A 246 -1.69 4.15 -38.87
N TYR A 247 -1.69 2.82 -38.91
CA TYR A 247 -1.00 2.00 -37.92
C TYR A 247 0.31 1.45 -38.47
N HIS A 248 1.41 1.72 -37.77
CA HIS A 248 2.76 1.34 -38.18
C HIS A 248 3.01 -0.17 -38.09
N GLN A 249 2.27 -0.87 -37.23
CA GLN A 249 2.32 -2.32 -37.16
C GLN A 249 1.48 -2.94 -38.28
N ARG A 250 2.14 -3.71 -39.14
CA ARG A 250 1.46 -4.57 -40.11
C ARG A 250 0.53 -5.55 -39.39
N GLN A 251 -0.71 -5.61 -39.86
CA GLN A 251 -1.74 -6.47 -39.28
C GLN A 251 -2.90 -6.69 -40.25
N GLN A 252 -3.60 -7.81 -40.08
CA GLN A 252 -4.82 -8.13 -40.82
C GLN A 252 -6.02 -8.02 -39.87
N LEU A 253 -7.07 -7.33 -40.33
CA LEU A 253 -8.35 -7.25 -39.65
C LEU A 253 -9.40 -8.02 -40.46
N GLY A 254 -10.03 -9.00 -39.82
CA GLY A 254 -10.95 -9.89 -40.53
C GLY A 254 -10.25 -10.66 -41.65
N VAL A 255 -10.94 -10.88 -42.77
CA VAL A 255 -10.44 -11.70 -43.88
C VAL A 255 -9.79 -10.87 -44.98
N ASN A 256 -10.30 -9.65 -45.24
CA ASN A 256 -10.02 -8.88 -46.44
C ASN A 256 -9.46 -7.47 -46.17
N THR A 257 -9.01 -7.18 -44.94
CA THR A 257 -8.51 -5.84 -44.58
C THR A 257 -7.10 -5.93 -43.99
N TRP A 258 -6.18 -5.11 -44.49
CA TRP A 258 -4.78 -5.08 -44.04
C TRP A 258 -4.32 -3.66 -43.77
N TYR A 259 -3.60 -3.49 -42.67
CA TYR A 259 -2.72 -2.34 -42.49
C TYR A 259 -1.34 -2.66 -43.08
N ILE A 260 -0.88 -1.74 -43.94
CA ILE A 260 0.47 -1.58 -44.50
C ILE A 260 1.56 -1.95 -43.50
N GLY A 261 1.53 -1.16 -42.43
CA GLY A 261 2.68 -0.90 -41.59
C GLY A 261 3.63 0.09 -42.23
N SER A 262 4.42 0.75 -41.39
CA SER A 262 5.43 1.72 -41.84
C SER A 262 6.58 1.00 -42.58
N PRO A 263 7.22 1.67 -43.57
CA PRO A 263 8.30 1.08 -44.35
C PRO A 263 9.60 0.87 -43.57
N TYR A 264 9.74 1.50 -42.40
CA TYR A 264 10.88 1.35 -41.51
C TYR A 264 10.48 1.58 -40.04
N GLN A 265 11.34 1.17 -39.11
CA GLN A 265 11.14 1.40 -37.68
C GLN A 265 11.26 2.88 -37.35
N GLN A 266 10.16 3.50 -36.94
CA GLN A 266 10.16 4.91 -36.57
C GLN A 266 10.61 5.13 -35.12
N ASN A 267 10.35 4.16 -34.24
CA ASN A 267 10.69 4.22 -32.81
C ASN A 267 11.09 2.82 -32.27
N PHE A 268 11.63 2.79 -31.05
CA PHE A 268 12.03 1.53 -30.38
C PHE A 268 10.86 0.57 -30.07
N GLY A 269 9.60 1.04 -30.06
CA GLY A 269 8.42 0.19 -29.84
C GLY A 269 8.08 -0.68 -31.05
N GLU A 270 8.59 -0.34 -32.23
CA GLU A 270 8.47 -1.10 -33.47
C GLU A 270 9.64 -2.09 -33.67
N MET A 271 10.53 -2.19 -32.68
CA MET A 271 11.64 -3.14 -32.71
C MET A 271 11.11 -4.57 -32.93
N ASN A 272 11.72 -5.28 -33.88
CA ASN A 272 11.36 -6.64 -34.30
C ASN A 272 10.02 -6.78 -35.06
N HIS A 273 9.28 -5.70 -35.33
CA HIS A 273 8.14 -5.77 -36.25
C HIS A 273 8.61 -5.84 -37.72
N PRO A 274 7.85 -6.51 -38.60
CA PRO A 274 8.15 -6.52 -40.03
C PRO A 274 7.82 -5.15 -40.63
N HIS A 275 8.75 -4.61 -41.42
CA HIS A 275 8.62 -3.33 -42.11
C HIS A 275 8.93 -3.48 -43.60
N GLY A 276 8.36 -2.59 -44.40
CA GLY A 276 8.64 -2.51 -45.82
C GLY A 276 7.44 -2.02 -46.62
N ILE A 277 7.39 -2.42 -47.88
CA ILE A 277 6.34 -2.04 -48.83
C ILE A 277 5.53 -3.27 -49.23
N ALA A 278 4.46 -3.09 -50.00
CA ALA A 278 3.67 -4.21 -50.49
C ALA A 278 3.31 -4.07 -51.96
N ILE A 279 3.11 -5.19 -52.64
CA ILE A 279 2.50 -5.26 -53.97
C ILE A 279 1.13 -5.91 -53.81
N VAL A 280 0.13 -5.31 -54.44
CA VAL A 280 -1.23 -5.85 -54.51
C VAL A 280 -1.68 -5.93 -55.97
N SER A 281 -2.60 -6.84 -56.26
CA SER A 281 -3.06 -7.10 -57.62
C SER A 281 -4.57 -7.27 -57.68
N SER A 282 -5.12 -7.23 -58.89
CA SER A 282 -6.54 -7.44 -59.15
C SER A 282 -6.95 -8.91 -59.27
N GLY A 283 -6.01 -9.85 -59.27
CA GLY A 283 -6.28 -11.29 -59.39
C GLY A 283 -6.95 -11.89 -58.15
N ASP A 284 -7.06 -13.21 -58.08
CA ASP A 284 -7.76 -13.86 -56.95
C ASP A 284 -7.03 -13.68 -55.60
N ARG A 285 -5.72 -13.40 -55.64
CA ARG A 285 -4.93 -13.14 -54.43
C ARG A 285 -5.12 -11.72 -53.94
N ILE A 286 -5.88 -11.58 -52.85
CA ILE A 286 -6.10 -10.32 -52.13
C ILE A 286 -5.03 -10.01 -51.08
N GLU A 287 -4.26 -11.01 -50.66
CA GLU A 287 -3.17 -10.83 -49.70
C GLU A 287 -2.03 -10.00 -50.30
N PRO A 288 -1.55 -8.94 -49.62
CA PRO A 288 -0.40 -8.18 -50.09
C PRO A 288 0.88 -9.02 -50.14
N GLU A 289 1.61 -8.95 -51.26
CA GLU A 289 2.98 -9.46 -51.36
C GLU A 289 3.91 -8.44 -50.74
N PHE A 290 4.43 -8.77 -49.57
CA PHE A 290 5.26 -7.86 -48.81
C PHE A 290 6.74 -7.93 -49.19
N ILE A 291 7.37 -6.76 -49.31
CA ILE A 291 8.76 -6.59 -49.70
C ILE A 291 9.48 -5.85 -48.59
N GLU A 292 10.48 -6.50 -47.99
CA GLU A 292 11.38 -5.85 -47.05
C GLU A 292 12.38 -4.97 -47.80
N LEU A 293 12.54 -3.74 -47.33
CA LEU A 293 13.55 -2.83 -47.85
C LEU A 293 14.90 -3.15 -47.19
N GLY A 294 15.91 -3.51 -47.98
CA GLY A 294 17.29 -3.66 -47.49
C GLY A 294 17.90 -2.30 -47.11
N GLU A 295 18.88 -2.30 -46.20
CA GLU A 295 19.74 -1.14 -45.85
C GLU A 295 19.13 0.02 -45.03
N LEU A 296 18.00 -0.17 -44.35
CA LEU A 296 17.46 0.85 -43.43
C LEU A 296 17.90 0.64 -41.97
N PRO A 297 18.24 1.71 -41.23
CA PRO A 297 18.56 1.66 -39.80
C PRO A 297 17.50 0.93 -38.96
N LYS A 298 17.96 0.04 -38.07
CA LYS A 298 17.13 -0.66 -37.09
C LYS A 298 17.40 -0.17 -35.67
N HIS A 299 16.39 -0.30 -34.83
CA HIS A 299 16.44 0.00 -33.41
C HIS A 299 16.86 -1.25 -32.63
N HIS A 300 17.79 -1.10 -31.69
CA HIS A 300 18.26 -2.15 -30.82
C HIS A 300 18.23 -1.69 -29.36
N LYS A 301 17.60 -2.47 -28.47
CA LYS A 301 17.71 -2.30 -27.01
C LYS A 301 18.59 -3.40 -26.43
N LEU A 302 19.71 -3.03 -25.82
CA LEU A 302 20.73 -3.94 -25.28
C LEU A 302 20.89 -3.73 -23.76
N TYR A 303 21.11 -4.79 -23.00
CA TYR A 303 21.24 -4.76 -21.53
C TYR A 303 22.57 -5.33 -21.07
N TYR A 304 23.51 -4.52 -20.62
CA TYR A 304 24.85 -4.99 -20.25
C TYR A 304 24.84 -5.94 -19.03
N PRO A 305 25.65 -7.03 -19.02
CA PRO A 305 26.59 -7.44 -20.07
C PRO A 305 25.91 -8.18 -21.22
N VAL A 306 26.17 -7.75 -22.46
CA VAL A 306 25.82 -8.51 -23.67
C VAL A 306 27.06 -8.65 -24.53
N ASP A 307 27.21 -9.78 -25.22
CA ASP A 307 28.13 -9.87 -26.35
C ASP A 307 27.63 -8.96 -27.48
N PHE A 308 28.16 -7.74 -27.52
CA PHE A 308 27.87 -6.76 -28.58
C PHE A 308 28.26 -7.26 -29.97
N ILE A 309 29.16 -8.25 -30.02
CA ILE A 309 29.66 -8.91 -31.23
C ILE A 309 28.65 -9.93 -31.81
N GLY A 310 27.70 -10.43 -30.99
CA GLY A 310 26.69 -11.42 -31.39
C GLY A 310 25.33 -10.83 -31.78
N ASN A 311 25.02 -9.60 -31.34
CA ASN A 311 23.83 -8.88 -31.79
C ASN A 311 24.11 -8.28 -33.17
N LYS A 312 23.24 -8.54 -34.15
CA LYS A 312 23.34 -8.05 -35.54
C LYS A 312 23.19 -6.51 -35.67
N VAL A 313 23.86 -5.73 -34.83
CA VAL A 313 23.95 -4.28 -34.91
C VAL A 313 24.86 -3.94 -36.08
N LYS A 314 24.37 -3.11 -36.99
CA LYS A 314 25.07 -2.66 -38.19
C LYS A 314 25.40 -1.19 -38.09
N GLU A 315 26.21 -0.71 -39.04
CA GLU A 315 26.41 0.72 -39.24
C GLU A 315 25.07 1.43 -39.46
N ASN A 316 24.97 2.65 -38.93
CA ASN A 316 23.78 3.51 -38.94
C ASN A 316 22.58 3.01 -38.14
N ASP A 317 22.65 1.87 -37.45
CA ASP A 317 21.58 1.47 -36.53
C ASP A 317 21.43 2.46 -35.35
N ILE A 318 20.27 2.41 -34.71
CA ILE A 318 19.91 3.20 -33.53
C ILE A 318 19.95 2.27 -32.33
N VAL A 319 20.87 2.51 -31.40
CA VAL A 319 21.11 1.59 -30.28
C VAL A 319 20.88 2.29 -28.96
N GLU A 320 20.11 1.65 -28.09
CA GLU A 320 19.98 1.98 -26.69
C GLU A 320 20.67 0.91 -25.85
N VAL A 321 21.64 1.31 -25.04
CA VAL A 321 22.35 0.42 -24.10
C VAL A 321 21.96 0.77 -22.68
N LYS A 322 21.37 -0.20 -21.99
CA LYS A 322 21.00 -0.12 -20.57
C LYS A 322 22.07 -0.79 -19.72
N ALA A 323 22.53 -0.11 -18.68
CA ALA A 323 23.53 -0.63 -17.75
C ALA A 323 23.39 0.04 -16.37
N THR A 324 23.83 -0.64 -15.31
CA THR A 324 23.87 -0.02 -13.98
C THR A 324 25.01 0.98 -13.87
N LYS A 325 24.94 1.88 -12.89
CA LYS A 325 26.02 2.83 -12.58
C LYS A 325 27.38 2.17 -12.41
N ASP A 326 27.43 1.03 -11.71
CA ASP A 326 28.69 0.35 -11.44
C ASP A 326 29.25 -0.31 -12.70
N GLN A 327 28.38 -0.87 -13.56
CA GLN A 327 28.76 -1.39 -14.87
C GLN A 327 29.30 -0.29 -15.79
N MET A 328 28.63 0.87 -15.84
CA MET A 328 29.05 2.00 -16.68
C MET A 328 30.44 2.56 -16.32
N LYS A 329 30.91 2.36 -15.08
CA LYS A 329 32.25 2.76 -14.64
C LYS A 329 33.34 1.75 -15.03
N GLN A 330 32.99 0.52 -15.38
CA GLN A 330 33.97 -0.51 -15.71
C GLN A 330 34.62 -0.24 -17.06
N GLN A 331 35.94 -0.44 -17.15
CA GLN A 331 36.66 -0.26 -18.42
C GLN A 331 36.12 -1.17 -19.52
N HIS A 332 35.74 -2.41 -19.19
CA HIS A 332 35.15 -3.34 -20.15
C HIS A 332 33.84 -2.84 -20.78
N PHE A 333 33.01 -2.11 -20.03
CA PHE A 333 31.81 -1.47 -20.58
C PHE A 333 32.18 -0.37 -21.59
N ILE A 334 33.16 0.46 -21.25
CA ILE A 334 33.65 1.54 -22.13
C ILE A 334 34.21 0.94 -23.42
N ASP A 335 35.04 -0.10 -23.31
CA ASP A 335 35.64 -0.78 -24.45
C ASP A 335 34.55 -1.44 -25.33
N SER A 336 33.54 -2.04 -24.70
CA SER A 336 32.39 -2.63 -25.40
C SER A 336 31.58 -1.58 -26.18
N ILE A 337 31.31 -0.42 -25.57
CA ILE A 337 30.63 0.69 -26.25
C ILE A 337 31.48 1.25 -27.40
N ASN A 338 32.79 1.36 -27.20
CA ASN A 338 33.72 1.83 -28.23
C ASN A 338 33.89 0.82 -29.37
N SER A 339 33.58 -0.46 -29.14
CA SER A 339 33.60 -1.51 -30.17
C SER A 339 32.37 -1.53 -31.08
N LEU A 340 31.31 -0.77 -30.75
CA LEU A 340 30.13 -0.65 -31.59
C LEU A 340 30.48 -0.01 -32.94
N PRO A 341 29.82 -0.42 -34.04
CA PRO A 341 29.99 0.21 -35.35
C PRO A 341 29.54 1.68 -35.30
N ILE A 342 29.78 2.46 -36.36
CA ILE A 342 29.33 3.85 -36.41
C ILE A 342 27.80 3.87 -36.47
N LEU A 343 27.17 4.26 -35.35
CA LEU A 343 25.71 4.30 -35.18
C LEU A 343 25.13 5.65 -35.59
N SER A 344 23.87 5.67 -36.01
CA SER A 344 23.16 6.93 -36.26
C SER A 344 22.77 7.63 -34.96
N GLU A 345 22.40 6.85 -33.95
CA GLU A 345 22.13 7.33 -32.59
C GLU A 345 22.55 6.24 -31.60
N LEU A 346 23.37 6.62 -30.61
CA LEU A 346 23.72 5.77 -29.47
C LEU A 346 23.21 6.43 -28.19
N ARG A 347 22.25 5.78 -27.55
CA ARG A 347 21.68 6.21 -26.28
C ARG A 347 22.16 5.30 -25.16
N ARG A 348 22.63 5.91 -24.08
CA ARG A 348 22.99 5.20 -22.84
C ARG A 348 21.90 5.51 -21.82
N VAL A 349 21.39 4.48 -21.16
CA VAL A 349 20.38 4.61 -20.10
C VAL A 349 20.91 3.94 -18.86
N MET A 350 21.03 4.71 -17.78
CA MET A 350 21.36 4.16 -16.48
C MET A 350 20.13 3.52 -15.88
N VAL A 351 20.27 2.28 -15.40
CA VAL A 351 19.19 1.56 -14.71
C VAL A 351 19.57 1.25 -13.28
N SER A 352 18.57 1.16 -12.42
CA SER A 352 18.70 0.71 -11.04
C SER A 352 19.20 -0.73 -10.96
N ASN A 353 19.87 -1.07 -9.85
CA ASN A 353 20.44 -2.40 -9.63
C ASN A 353 19.37 -3.51 -9.57
N ASP A 354 18.15 -3.18 -9.10
CA ASP A 354 17.06 -4.14 -8.94
C ASP A 354 16.51 -4.64 -10.29
N ASN A 355 16.56 -3.80 -11.33
CA ASN A 355 16.00 -4.12 -12.64
C ASN A 355 16.84 -5.08 -13.49
N VAL A 356 18.12 -5.27 -13.17
CA VAL A 356 19.01 -6.19 -13.91
C VAL A 356 18.78 -7.65 -13.50
N ASN A 357 18.47 -7.91 -12.22
CA ASN A 357 18.26 -9.27 -11.70
C ASN A 357 16.99 -9.94 -12.27
N ASN A 358 15.94 -9.18 -12.57
CA ASN A 358 14.71 -9.73 -13.14
C ASN A 358 14.84 -10.18 -14.61
N ASN A 359 15.81 -9.66 -15.36
CA ASN A 359 15.98 -9.97 -16.78
C ASN A 359 17.10 -10.98 -17.07
N ASN A 360 18.08 -11.15 -16.17
CA ASN A 360 19.16 -12.12 -16.34
C ASN A 360 18.72 -13.59 -16.27
N ASN A 361 17.49 -13.88 -15.80
CA ASN A 361 16.94 -15.24 -15.83
C ASN A 361 16.36 -15.66 -17.22
N ASN A 362 16.41 -14.79 -18.23
CA ASN A 362 15.88 -15.08 -19.58
C ASN A 362 16.97 -15.29 -20.65
N SER A 363 18.20 -15.64 -20.25
CA SER A 363 19.31 -15.91 -21.17
C SER A 363 19.64 -17.41 -21.24
N SER A 364 18.71 -18.22 -21.73
CA SER A 364 19.05 -19.51 -22.37
C SER A 364 17.94 -20.00 -23.31
N SER A 365 18.28 -20.06 -24.60
CA SER A 365 17.75 -20.97 -25.62
C SER A 365 16.25 -21.28 -25.63
N GLU A 366 15.48 -20.50 -26.41
CA GLU A 366 14.60 -21.00 -27.50
C GLU A 366 13.77 -19.84 -28.05
N ILE A 367 14.12 -19.39 -29.25
CA ILE A 367 13.39 -18.38 -30.03
C ILE A 367 12.22 -19.09 -30.69
N THR A 368 11.19 -19.44 -29.92
CA THR A 368 9.84 -19.73 -30.44
C THR A 368 8.84 -19.69 -29.28
N THR A 369 7.82 -18.85 -29.42
CA THR A 369 6.58 -18.88 -28.61
C THR A 369 6.62 -18.30 -27.19
N ILE A 370 7.19 -17.11 -27.00
CA ILE A 370 6.84 -16.30 -25.81
C ILE A 370 5.65 -15.42 -26.17
N LYS A 371 4.46 -15.84 -25.69
CA LYS A 371 3.28 -14.98 -25.57
C LYS A 371 3.70 -13.63 -24.98
N LYS A 372 3.54 -12.56 -25.76
CA LYS A 372 3.28 -11.17 -25.35
C LYS A 372 3.39 -10.93 -23.82
N LYS A 373 4.61 -10.92 -23.29
CA LYS A 373 4.98 -9.85 -22.37
C LYS A 373 5.37 -8.71 -23.29
N SER A 374 4.36 -7.95 -23.73
CA SER A 374 4.58 -6.54 -23.99
C SER A 374 5.22 -5.95 -22.72
N ILE A 375 5.60 -4.69 -22.77
CA ILE A 375 5.58 -3.84 -21.58
C ILE A 375 4.15 -3.99 -21.00
N LYS A 376 3.91 -5.06 -20.24
CA LYS A 376 2.82 -5.13 -19.28
C LYS A 376 3.20 -3.99 -18.38
N SER A 377 2.33 -3.00 -18.32
CA SER A 377 2.00 -2.31 -17.08
C SER A 377 2.75 -2.98 -15.94
N MET A 378 3.86 -2.37 -15.50
CA MET A 378 4.39 -2.71 -14.18
C MET A 378 3.15 -2.69 -13.29
N SER A 379 2.77 -3.87 -12.83
CA SER A 379 1.50 -4.06 -12.13
C SER A 379 1.46 -3.02 -11.04
N SER A 380 0.35 -2.27 -10.95
CA SER A 380 0.05 -1.41 -9.81
C SER A 380 0.35 -2.22 -8.54
N TYR A 381 1.52 -1.97 -7.97
CA TYR A 381 1.92 -2.61 -6.73
C TYR A 381 1.08 -1.96 -5.67
N LYS A 382 0.20 -2.75 -5.06
CA LYS A 382 -0.51 -2.27 -3.89
C LYS A 382 0.47 -2.25 -2.74
N PHE A 383 0.27 -1.34 -1.80
CA PHE A 383 1.08 -1.30 -0.58
C PHE A 383 1.10 -2.66 0.15
N GLU A 384 0.03 -3.45 0.01
CA GLU A 384 -0.08 -4.81 0.52
C GLU A 384 0.89 -5.82 -0.10
N ASP A 385 1.39 -5.58 -1.33
CA ASP A 385 2.32 -6.47 -2.00
C ASP A 385 3.69 -6.47 -1.30
N PHE A 386 4.08 -5.32 -0.72
CA PHE A 386 5.30 -5.21 0.08
C PHE A 386 5.23 -6.00 1.39
N LEU A 387 4.03 -6.33 1.91
CA LEU A 387 3.91 -7.18 3.11
C LEU A 387 4.50 -8.56 2.86
N VAL A 388 4.26 -9.10 1.66
CA VAL A 388 4.77 -10.41 1.24
C VAL A 388 6.30 -10.35 1.17
N GLU A 389 6.84 -9.34 0.49
CA GLU A 389 8.28 -9.13 0.36
C GLU A 389 8.98 -8.95 1.72
N TYR A 390 8.39 -8.16 2.63
CA TYR A 390 8.93 -7.95 3.96
C TYR A 390 8.97 -9.25 4.79
N VAL A 391 7.89 -10.04 4.74
CA VAL A 391 7.81 -11.34 5.42
C VAL A 391 8.80 -12.34 4.84
N GLU A 392 8.92 -12.41 3.52
CA GLU A 392 9.88 -13.30 2.84
C GLU A 392 11.33 -12.97 3.20
N LYS A 393 11.67 -11.68 3.31
CA LYS A 393 13.02 -11.22 3.65
C LYS A 393 13.39 -11.45 5.11
N MET A 394 12.44 -11.32 6.03
CA MET A 394 12.69 -11.39 7.47
C MET A 394 12.43 -12.78 8.08
N ILE A 395 11.62 -13.63 7.44
CA ILE A 395 11.28 -14.97 7.93
C ILE A 395 11.83 -16.03 6.96
N PRO A 396 12.91 -16.74 7.30
CA PRO A 396 13.49 -17.78 6.44
C PRO A 396 12.74 -19.13 6.46
N GLU A 397 11.77 -19.35 7.37
CA GLU A 397 11.05 -20.63 7.57
C GLU A 397 9.84 -20.89 6.63
N ASP A 398 9.21 -22.09 6.76
CA ASP A 398 8.13 -22.67 5.95
C ASP A 398 6.94 -21.75 5.57
N GLY A 399 6.33 -22.05 4.41
CA GLY A 399 5.27 -21.22 3.79
C GLY A 399 3.99 -21.00 4.63
N ALA A 400 3.56 -21.98 5.43
CA ALA A 400 2.35 -21.86 6.24
C ALA A 400 2.47 -20.81 7.38
N LYS A 401 3.67 -20.66 7.95
CA LYS A 401 3.93 -19.58 8.93
C LYS A 401 3.90 -18.22 8.24
N LYS A 402 4.53 -18.09 7.07
CA LYS A 402 4.57 -16.82 6.32
C LYS A 402 3.17 -16.28 6.01
N GLU A 403 2.25 -17.15 5.60
CA GLU A 403 0.86 -16.76 5.30
C GLU A 403 0.13 -16.22 6.54
N HIS A 404 0.36 -16.79 7.73
CA HIS A 404 -0.17 -16.27 8.99
C HIS A 404 0.31 -14.84 9.27
N TYR A 405 1.62 -14.58 9.13
CA TYR A 405 2.17 -13.23 9.33
C TYR A 405 1.57 -12.23 8.34
N ILE A 406 1.47 -12.59 7.05
CA ILE A 406 0.87 -11.73 6.01
C ILE A 406 -0.57 -11.37 6.37
N ASN A 407 -1.37 -12.35 6.81
CA ASN A 407 -2.77 -12.14 7.17
C ASN A 407 -2.93 -11.21 8.38
N VAL A 408 -2.08 -11.33 9.40
CA VAL A 408 -2.09 -10.40 10.55
C VAL A 408 -1.68 -8.98 10.12
N GLY A 409 -0.70 -8.85 9.22
CA GLY A 409 -0.31 -7.55 8.67
C GLY A 409 -1.46 -6.87 7.92
N LYS A 410 -2.17 -7.64 7.08
CA LYS A 410 -3.38 -7.17 6.38
C LYS A 410 -4.50 -6.78 7.34
N ASP A 411 -4.72 -7.56 8.39
CA ASP A 411 -5.73 -7.27 9.42
C ASP A 411 -5.43 -5.94 10.12
N ILE A 412 -4.19 -5.70 10.54
CA ILE A 412 -3.75 -4.43 11.15
C ILE A 412 -4.02 -3.25 10.21
N LEU A 413 -3.67 -3.37 8.92
CA LEU A 413 -3.92 -2.30 7.94
C LEU A 413 -5.40 -2.03 7.73
N SER A 414 -6.25 -3.07 7.69
CA SER A 414 -7.70 -2.92 7.47
C SER A 414 -8.43 -2.14 8.57
N HIS A 415 -7.84 -2.07 9.77
CA HIS A 415 -8.40 -1.34 10.91
C HIS A 415 -8.02 0.14 10.96
N ILE A 416 -7.18 0.61 10.04
CA ILE A 416 -6.75 2.01 9.97
C ILE A 416 -7.76 2.78 9.12
N LYS A 417 -8.41 3.79 9.71
CA LYS A 417 -9.27 4.71 8.97
C LYS A 417 -8.40 5.70 8.19
N ASP A 418 -8.59 5.77 6.88
CA ASP A 418 -7.91 6.71 5.98
C ASP A 418 -8.22 8.17 6.38
N HIS A 419 -7.38 8.73 7.24
CA HIS A 419 -7.37 10.17 7.54
C HIS A 419 -6.22 10.89 6.82
N VAL A 420 -5.40 10.17 6.05
CA VAL A 420 -4.38 10.77 5.19
C VAL A 420 -5.04 11.03 3.84
N ILE A 421 -4.97 12.28 3.37
CA ILE A 421 -5.36 12.68 2.02
C ILE A 421 -4.44 11.89 1.06
N THR A 422 -4.91 10.76 0.57
CA THR A 422 -4.20 9.89 -0.34
C THR A 422 -4.62 10.21 -1.78
N PRO A 423 -3.72 10.06 -2.77
CA PRO A 423 -4.17 10.00 -4.13
C PRO A 423 -5.07 8.76 -4.22
N ILE A 424 -6.36 8.95 -4.39
CA ILE A 424 -7.28 7.85 -4.66
C ILE A 424 -7.27 7.70 -6.18
N GLY A 425 -7.18 6.48 -6.70
CA GLY A 425 -7.04 6.13 -8.12
C GLY A 425 -8.19 6.56 -9.03
N ARG A 426 -8.49 7.85 -9.03
CA ARG A 426 -9.57 8.52 -9.76
C ARG A 426 -9.02 9.07 -11.06
N ASN A 427 -9.85 9.04 -12.08
CA ASN A 427 -9.58 9.74 -13.33
C ASN A 427 -10.26 11.11 -13.31
N VAL A 428 -9.46 12.15 -13.23
CA VAL A 428 -9.85 13.55 -13.11
C VAL A 428 -9.48 14.29 -14.39
N LYS A 429 -10.51 14.67 -15.14
CA LYS A 429 -10.38 15.50 -16.34
C LYS A 429 -10.82 16.91 -16.03
N ILE A 430 -9.91 17.88 -16.14
CA ILE A 430 -10.25 19.29 -16.01
C ILE A 430 -10.68 19.78 -17.40
N THR A 431 -11.95 20.15 -17.58
CA THR A 431 -12.51 20.45 -18.90
C THR A 431 -12.56 21.93 -19.19
N LYS A 432 -12.88 22.77 -18.20
CA LYS A 432 -13.04 24.20 -18.38
C LYS A 432 -12.71 24.98 -17.11
N MET A 433 -12.17 26.18 -17.29
CA MET A 433 -12.03 27.16 -16.21
C MET A 433 -12.60 28.51 -16.62
N GLU A 434 -13.39 29.10 -15.72
CA GLU A 434 -13.94 30.45 -15.82
C GLU A 434 -13.41 31.26 -14.62
N LEU A 435 -12.82 32.43 -14.86
CA LEU A 435 -12.27 33.27 -13.80
C LEU A 435 -12.63 34.74 -14.04
N SER A 436 -12.79 35.47 -12.93
CA SER A 436 -13.09 36.90 -12.94
C SER A 436 -12.20 37.65 -11.97
N ASN A 437 -11.56 38.73 -12.45
CA ASN A 437 -10.79 39.68 -11.64
C ASN A 437 -9.74 39.03 -10.69
N PHE A 438 -8.99 38.04 -11.18
CA PHE A 438 -7.98 37.32 -10.41
C PHE A 438 -6.57 37.83 -10.72
N SER A 439 -5.85 38.31 -9.69
CA SER A 439 -4.48 38.83 -9.79
C SER A 439 -4.28 39.75 -11.02
N GLY A 440 -3.45 39.39 -12.00
CA GLY A 440 -3.22 40.17 -13.22
C GLY A 440 -4.38 40.17 -14.23
N VAL A 441 -5.33 39.25 -14.11
CA VAL A 441 -6.45 39.10 -15.07
C VAL A 441 -7.63 39.97 -14.63
N LYS A 442 -8.10 40.83 -15.53
CA LYS A 442 -9.22 41.75 -15.33
C LYS A 442 -10.43 41.33 -16.16
N GLY A 443 -11.63 41.44 -15.57
CA GLY A 443 -12.88 41.03 -16.19
C GLY A 443 -13.06 39.51 -16.19
N ASP A 444 -14.07 39.05 -16.92
CA ASP A 444 -14.38 37.64 -17.09
C ASP A 444 -13.50 37.02 -18.18
N PHE A 445 -12.96 35.85 -17.90
CA PHE A 445 -12.09 35.10 -18.79
C PHE A 445 -12.42 33.61 -18.68
N SER A 446 -12.44 32.91 -19.82
CA SER A 446 -12.67 31.47 -19.87
C SER A 446 -11.63 30.78 -20.73
N VAL A 447 -11.21 29.59 -20.32
CA VAL A 447 -10.35 28.71 -21.08
C VAL A 447 -10.92 27.29 -21.06
N ASP A 448 -11.01 26.69 -22.24
CA ASP A 448 -11.43 25.31 -22.45
C ASP A 448 -10.18 24.43 -22.62
N PHE A 449 -10.10 23.36 -21.85
CA PHE A 449 -9.00 22.39 -21.89
C PHE A 449 -9.40 21.21 -22.76
N ASN A 450 -9.47 21.46 -24.07
CA ASN A 450 -9.74 20.41 -25.05
C ASN A 450 -8.59 19.38 -25.07
N PRO A 451 -8.80 18.15 -25.57
CA PRO A 451 -7.70 17.21 -25.76
C PRO A 451 -6.68 17.73 -26.79
N GLY A 452 -5.38 17.49 -26.56
CA GLY A 452 -4.28 17.91 -27.45
C GLY A 452 -3.19 18.72 -26.75
N MET A 453 -2.23 19.21 -27.54
CA MET A 453 -1.11 20.04 -27.09
C MET A 453 -1.32 21.51 -27.46
N PHE A 454 -1.44 22.37 -26.44
CA PHE A 454 -1.71 23.80 -26.60
C PHE A 454 -0.50 24.62 -26.19
N MET A 455 -0.20 25.67 -26.95
CA MET A 455 0.74 26.71 -26.53
C MET A 455 0.00 28.00 -26.20
N ILE A 456 0.26 28.59 -25.04
CA ILE A 456 -0.20 29.94 -24.70
C ILE A 456 0.98 30.90 -24.72
N ARG A 457 0.97 31.82 -25.69
CA ARG A 457 1.92 32.93 -25.81
C ARG A 457 1.25 34.27 -25.49
N GLY A 458 2.02 35.34 -25.34
CA GLY A 458 1.49 36.68 -25.11
C GLY A 458 2.55 37.62 -24.58
N LYS A 459 2.34 38.94 -24.58
CA LYS A 459 3.35 39.92 -24.11
C LYS A 459 3.75 39.67 -22.65
N MET A 460 4.95 40.11 -22.27
CA MET A 460 5.36 40.09 -20.86
C MET A 460 4.37 40.92 -20.01
N GLY A 461 3.98 40.40 -18.84
CA GLY A 461 3.06 41.09 -17.93
C GLY A 461 1.57 40.96 -18.24
N VAL A 462 1.16 40.28 -19.32
CA VAL A 462 -0.27 40.11 -19.71
C VAL A 462 -1.04 39.08 -18.86
N GLY A 463 -0.45 38.55 -17.79
CA GLY A 463 -1.14 37.65 -16.85
C GLY A 463 -1.19 36.16 -17.25
N LYS A 464 -0.32 35.66 -18.13
CA LYS A 464 -0.27 34.24 -18.56
C LYS A 464 -0.20 33.26 -17.38
N SER A 465 0.80 33.42 -16.51
CA SER A 465 0.93 32.57 -15.32
C SER A 465 -0.22 32.80 -14.34
N SER A 466 -0.79 34.01 -14.27
CA SER A 466 -1.94 34.31 -13.41
C SER A 466 -3.18 33.48 -13.73
N ILE A 467 -3.38 33.05 -14.98
CA ILE A 467 -4.47 32.17 -15.38
C ILE A 467 -4.34 30.81 -14.68
N PHE A 468 -3.16 30.18 -14.77
CA PHE A 468 -2.95 28.86 -14.18
C PHE A 468 -2.82 28.91 -12.65
N GLU A 469 -2.31 30.01 -12.10
CA GLU A 469 -2.39 30.27 -10.66
C GLU A 469 -3.84 30.36 -10.15
N ALA A 470 -4.78 30.82 -10.98
CA ALA A 470 -6.21 30.81 -10.64
C ALA A 470 -6.75 29.38 -10.50
N LEU A 471 -6.32 28.46 -11.37
CA LEU A 471 -6.66 27.04 -11.29
C LEU A 471 -6.18 26.44 -9.97
N VAL A 472 -4.90 26.62 -9.64
CA VAL A 472 -4.30 26.13 -8.38
C VAL A 472 -5.02 26.73 -7.18
N TRP A 473 -5.29 28.03 -7.20
CA TRP A 473 -6.01 28.70 -6.11
C TRP A 473 -7.44 28.21 -5.95
N SER A 474 -8.16 27.95 -7.04
CA SER A 474 -9.52 27.40 -6.98
C SER A 474 -9.54 26.07 -6.24
N LEU A 475 -8.60 25.17 -6.58
CA LEU A 475 -8.51 23.84 -6.00
C LEU A 475 -7.96 23.84 -4.56
N TYR A 476 -6.90 24.59 -4.28
CA TYR A 476 -6.13 24.48 -3.03
C TYR A 476 -6.20 25.71 -2.11
N GLY A 477 -6.80 26.80 -2.56
CA GLY A 477 -6.86 28.07 -1.80
C GLY A 477 -5.54 28.81 -1.69
N SER A 478 -4.47 28.28 -2.29
CA SER A 478 -3.12 28.82 -2.30
C SER A 478 -2.62 28.99 -3.74
N THR A 479 -1.74 29.95 -3.97
CA THR A 479 -1.02 30.11 -5.25
C THR A 479 0.44 29.66 -5.10
N SER A 480 1.14 29.44 -6.21
CA SER A 480 2.58 29.20 -6.22
C SER A 480 3.36 30.35 -5.55
N PRO A 481 4.39 30.06 -4.75
CA PRO A 481 5.29 31.09 -4.25
C PRO A 481 6.25 31.54 -5.37
N ARG A 482 6.58 32.84 -5.41
CA ARG A 482 7.24 33.49 -6.57
C ARG A 482 8.79 33.57 -6.53
N LYS A 483 9.45 33.22 -5.42
CA LYS A 483 10.94 33.16 -5.29
C LYS A 483 11.40 32.07 -4.32
N SER A 484 12.54 31.43 -4.60
CA SER A 484 13.16 30.34 -3.80
C SER A 484 13.27 30.63 -2.29
N ASN A 485 13.45 31.89 -1.91
CA ASN A 485 13.58 32.33 -0.50
C ASN A 485 12.36 33.12 0.04
N ALA A 486 11.25 33.20 -0.69
CA ALA A 486 10.05 33.93 -0.25
C ALA A 486 8.89 32.97 0.07
N THR A 487 8.48 32.95 1.34
CA THR A 487 7.34 32.18 1.87
C THR A 487 5.96 32.75 1.52
N SER A 488 5.86 33.69 0.58
CA SER A 488 4.58 34.32 0.23
C SER A 488 4.16 33.98 -1.20
N SER A 489 3.33 32.94 -1.30
CA SER A 489 2.19 32.91 -2.23
C SER A 489 1.36 34.20 -2.11
N LEU A 490 0.47 34.49 -3.07
CA LEU A 490 -0.48 35.59 -2.94
C LEU A 490 -1.36 35.31 -1.71
N LYS A 491 -1.30 36.19 -0.71
CA LYS A 491 -2.01 36.02 0.58
C LYS A 491 -3.22 36.92 0.67
N GLY A 492 -4.29 36.38 1.27
CA GLY A 492 -5.48 37.16 1.58
C GLY A 492 -6.04 37.83 0.33
N ASP A 493 -6.18 39.15 0.36
CA ASP A 493 -6.81 39.95 -0.71
C ASP A 493 -5.93 40.13 -1.96
N GLU A 494 -4.66 39.72 -1.92
CA GLU A 494 -3.72 39.85 -3.06
C GLU A 494 -4.10 38.99 -4.27
N VAL A 495 -4.97 37.98 -4.08
CA VAL A 495 -5.52 37.19 -5.21
C VAL A 495 -6.58 37.98 -6.00
N ILE A 496 -7.11 39.06 -5.44
CA ILE A 496 -8.10 39.93 -6.09
C ILE A 496 -7.36 40.96 -6.91
N ASN A 497 -7.75 41.13 -8.18
CA ASN A 497 -7.22 42.19 -9.03
C ASN A 497 -7.39 43.57 -8.35
N ASP A 498 -6.37 44.43 -8.47
CA ASP A 498 -6.35 45.75 -7.80
C ASP A 498 -7.53 46.65 -8.16
N SER A 499 -8.11 46.47 -9.36
CA SER A 499 -9.26 47.23 -9.84
C SER A 499 -10.62 46.66 -9.40
N ALA A 500 -10.65 45.57 -8.62
CA ALA A 500 -11.86 44.86 -8.23
C ALA A 500 -12.04 44.70 -6.71
N LYS A 501 -13.29 44.47 -6.30
CA LYS A 501 -13.67 44.21 -4.90
C LYS A 501 -13.77 42.72 -4.55
N GLN A 502 -13.85 41.86 -5.55
CA GLN A 502 -14.00 40.42 -5.41
C GLN A 502 -13.41 39.69 -6.62
N THR A 503 -13.05 38.42 -6.42
CA THR A 503 -12.67 37.48 -7.47
C THR A 503 -13.47 36.20 -7.35
N LEU A 504 -13.72 35.55 -8.48
CA LEU A 504 -14.37 34.25 -8.56
C LEU A 504 -13.64 33.40 -9.59
N VAL A 505 -13.33 32.16 -9.24
CA VAL A 505 -12.79 31.14 -10.13
C VAL A 505 -13.69 29.91 -10.04
N LYS A 506 -14.09 29.39 -11.19
CA LYS A 506 -14.95 28.23 -11.35
C LYS A 506 -14.25 27.24 -12.27
N VAL A 507 -14.07 26.02 -11.78
CA VAL A 507 -13.39 24.93 -12.48
C VAL A 507 -14.39 23.81 -12.68
N GLN A 508 -14.59 23.41 -13.93
CA GLN A 508 -15.39 22.26 -14.31
C GLN A 508 -14.46 21.09 -14.55
N LEU A 509 -14.79 19.96 -13.93
CA LEU A 509 -14.01 18.75 -14.00
C LEU A 509 -14.92 17.53 -14.06
N GLU A 510 -14.43 16.45 -14.64
CA GLU A 510 -15.09 15.16 -14.72
C GLU A 510 -14.27 14.16 -13.90
N VAL A 511 -14.89 13.53 -12.90
CA VAL A 511 -14.25 12.51 -12.06
C VAL A 511 -14.93 11.18 -12.29
N ASP A 512 -14.19 10.20 -12.80
CA ASP A 512 -14.68 8.85 -13.10
C ASP A 512 -15.99 8.87 -13.91
N GLY A 513 -16.08 9.78 -14.89
CA GLY A 513 -17.26 9.97 -15.74
C GLY A 513 -18.35 10.89 -15.18
N ARG A 514 -18.16 11.49 -14.00
CA ARG A 514 -19.17 12.36 -13.36
C ARG A 514 -18.76 13.83 -13.39
N PRO A 515 -19.61 14.74 -13.90
CA PRO A 515 -19.31 16.16 -13.91
C PRO A 515 -19.43 16.78 -12.52
N ILE A 516 -18.38 17.47 -12.09
CA ILE A 516 -18.28 18.22 -10.84
C ILE A 516 -17.85 19.65 -11.17
N THR A 517 -18.37 20.62 -10.43
CA THR A 517 -17.94 22.02 -10.55
C THR A 517 -17.48 22.54 -9.20
N ILE A 518 -16.26 23.07 -9.16
CA ILE A 518 -15.69 23.72 -7.97
C ILE A 518 -15.66 25.22 -8.22
N THR A 519 -16.35 25.99 -7.38
CA THR A 519 -16.33 27.46 -7.42
C THR A 519 -15.72 28.00 -6.14
N ARG A 520 -14.61 28.73 -6.27
CA ARG A 520 -14.01 29.50 -5.17
C ARG A 520 -14.19 30.99 -5.44
N SER A 521 -14.69 31.70 -4.43
CA SER A 521 -14.86 33.14 -4.48
C SER A 521 -14.23 33.81 -3.28
N LYS A 522 -13.75 35.04 -3.45
CA LYS A 522 -13.21 35.85 -2.35
C LYS A 522 -13.59 37.31 -2.55
N LYS A 523 -14.07 37.94 -1.48
CA LYS A 523 -14.32 39.38 -1.39
C LYS A 523 -13.28 40.02 -0.48
N ARG A 524 -12.86 41.25 -0.78
CA ARG A 524 -11.89 41.99 0.06
C ARG A 524 -12.35 42.04 1.51
N ASN A 525 -11.42 41.84 2.44
CA ASN A 525 -11.64 41.77 3.89
C ASN A 525 -12.57 40.64 4.37
N HIS A 526 -12.85 39.63 3.53
CA HIS A 526 -13.62 38.44 3.90
C HIS A 526 -12.84 37.14 3.61
N GLY A 527 -13.23 36.05 4.28
CA GLY A 527 -12.75 34.70 3.98
C GLY A 527 -13.14 34.23 2.58
N SER A 528 -12.42 33.26 2.01
CA SER A 528 -12.83 32.62 0.76
C SER A 528 -14.03 31.71 1.00
N LYS A 529 -14.96 31.67 0.04
CA LYS A 529 -16.11 30.77 0.03
C LYS A 529 -15.93 29.72 -1.08
N ILE A 530 -16.14 28.45 -0.73
CA ILE A 530 -16.10 27.30 -1.65
C ILE A 530 -17.52 26.78 -1.86
N VAL A 531 -17.85 26.47 -3.11
CA VAL A 531 -19.09 25.78 -3.50
C VAL A 531 -18.71 24.63 -4.41
N ILE A 532 -19.21 23.43 -4.12
CA ILE A 532 -18.99 22.22 -4.91
C ILE A 532 -20.34 21.69 -5.39
N ASP A 533 -20.54 21.69 -6.70
CA ASP A 533 -21.74 21.17 -7.36
C ASP A 533 -21.43 19.82 -8.05
N GLY A 534 -22.46 18.96 -8.18
CA GLY A 534 -22.32 17.64 -8.82
C GLY A 534 -22.05 16.47 -7.87
N LEU A 535 -21.88 16.72 -6.56
CA LEU A 535 -21.80 15.67 -5.55
C LEU A 535 -23.21 15.10 -5.24
N GLY A 536 -23.33 13.77 -5.15
CA GLY A 536 -24.58 13.09 -4.78
C GLY A 536 -25.11 13.50 -3.40
N GLN A 537 -26.39 13.23 -3.11
CA GLN A 537 -27.04 13.67 -1.85
C GLN A 537 -26.32 13.20 -0.57
N GLU A 538 -25.52 12.13 -0.65
CA GLU A 538 -24.71 11.59 0.45
C GLU A 538 -23.59 12.54 0.94
N TYR A 539 -23.18 13.52 0.13
CA TYR A 539 -22.15 14.51 0.47
C TYR A 539 -22.71 15.88 0.88
N ARG A 540 -24.04 16.01 0.94
CA ARG A 540 -24.73 17.28 1.23
C ARG A 540 -25.29 17.29 2.65
N GLN A 541 -24.47 17.63 3.66
CA GLN A 541 -24.95 18.30 4.88
C GLN A 541 -23.81 18.79 5.79
N GLY A 542 -23.81 20.10 6.11
CA GLY A 542 -23.22 20.63 7.36
C GLY A 542 -21.70 20.87 7.44
N VAL A 543 -21.00 20.95 6.32
CA VAL A 543 -19.53 20.88 6.23
C VAL A 543 -18.89 22.29 6.39
N THR A 544 -17.99 22.47 7.36
CA THR A 544 -17.20 23.72 7.57
C THR A 544 -16.23 23.96 6.39
N ALA A 545 -15.59 25.14 6.30
CA ALA A 545 -14.70 25.47 5.18
C ALA A 545 -13.49 24.50 5.04
N ASP A 546 -12.94 24.02 6.15
CA ASP A 546 -11.82 23.04 6.16
C ASP A 546 -12.23 21.68 5.59
N ASP A 547 -13.49 21.36 5.84
CA ASP A 547 -14.17 20.11 5.58
C ASP A 547 -14.56 20.06 4.06
N GLN A 548 -14.82 21.24 3.47
CA GLN A 548 -14.93 21.43 2.01
C GLN A 548 -13.56 21.34 1.29
N GLN A 549 -12.47 21.83 1.90
CA GLN A 549 -11.13 21.73 1.31
C GLN A 549 -10.65 20.27 1.25
N ALA A 550 -10.87 19.50 2.32
CA ALA A 550 -10.59 18.07 2.35
C ALA A 550 -11.39 17.33 1.25
N THR A 551 -12.63 17.75 1.00
CA THR A 551 -13.45 17.23 -0.10
C THR A 551 -12.82 17.49 -1.47
N ILE A 552 -12.29 18.70 -1.73
CA ILE A 552 -11.58 18.99 -3.00
C ILE A 552 -10.32 18.12 -3.14
N HIS A 553 -9.53 17.96 -2.09
CA HIS A 553 -8.35 17.09 -2.15
C HIS A 553 -8.73 15.66 -2.50
N ASN A 554 -9.82 15.13 -1.95
CA ASN A 554 -10.33 13.82 -2.31
C ASN A 554 -10.83 13.77 -3.76
N ILE A 555 -11.51 14.82 -4.25
CA ILE A 555 -11.99 14.93 -5.63
C ILE A 555 -10.83 14.86 -6.63
N VAL A 556 -9.80 15.70 -6.44
CA VAL A 556 -8.63 15.78 -7.34
C VAL A 556 -7.70 14.58 -7.14
N GLY A 557 -7.67 14.02 -5.93
CA GLY A 557 -6.78 12.91 -5.59
C GLY A 557 -5.31 13.30 -5.65
N LEU A 558 -4.96 14.57 -5.45
CA LEU A 558 -3.59 15.05 -5.29
C LEU A 558 -3.62 16.23 -4.32
N ASP A 559 -2.67 16.28 -3.39
CA ASP A 559 -2.47 17.47 -2.57
C ASP A 559 -1.82 18.61 -3.37
N TYR A 560 -1.72 19.79 -2.74
CA TYR A 560 -1.16 20.98 -3.37
C TYR A 560 0.28 20.80 -3.88
N ASP A 561 1.14 20.11 -3.12
CA ASP A 561 2.54 19.94 -3.52
C ASP A 561 2.64 18.95 -4.70
N LEU A 562 1.95 17.82 -4.62
CA LEU A 562 1.95 16.79 -5.67
C LEU A 562 1.31 17.31 -6.96
N PHE A 563 0.25 18.11 -6.88
CA PHE A 563 -0.33 18.77 -8.04
C PHE A 563 0.69 19.69 -8.73
N ARG A 564 1.47 20.47 -7.97
CA ARG A 564 2.51 21.34 -8.55
C ARG A 564 3.72 20.58 -9.09
N MET A 565 3.95 19.36 -8.63
CA MET A 565 5.04 18.54 -9.15
C MET A 565 4.63 17.75 -10.40
N CYS A 566 3.39 17.29 -10.47
CA CYS A 566 2.94 16.33 -11.49
C CYS A 566 2.03 16.95 -12.56
N VAL A 567 1.28 17.99 -12.20
CA VAL A 567 0.27 18.62 -13.07
C VAL A 567 0.70 20.00 -13.51
N TYR A 568 1.14 20.88 -12.61
CA TYR A 568 1.47 22.26 -12.95
C TYR A 568 2.87 22.69 -12.51
N LEU A 569 3.81 22.70 -13.47
CA LEU A 569 5.15 23.25 -13.28
C LEU A 569 5.13 24.75 -13.58
N GLY A 570 4.84 25.57 -12.56
CA GLY A 570 4.75 27.03 -12.69
C GLY A 570 6.09 27.76 -12.82
N GLN A 571 6.03 29.05 -13.20
CA GLN A 571 7.20 29.90 -13.40
C GLN A 571 8.09 29.98 -12.14
N GLY A 572 9.38 29.69 -12.29
CA GLY A 572 10.36 29.74 -11.19
C GLY A 572 10.04 28.78 -10.03
N SER A 573 9.37 27.66 -10.31
CA SER A 573 8.84 26.74 -9.30
C SER A 573 9.86 26.38 -8.22
N ILE A 574 9.61 26.87 -7.01
CA ILE A 574 10.42 26.61 -5.80
C ILE A 574 10.33 25.14 -5.37
N ALA A 575 9.26 24.45 -5.76
CA ALA A 575 9.03 23.04 -5.50
C ALA A 575 9.29 22.26 -6.78
N ASN A 576 10.57 22.05 -7.08
CA ASN A 576 10.99 21.03 -8.03
C ASN A 576 11.67 19.93 -7.21
N PHE A 577 11.28 18.67 -7.44
CA PHE A 577 11.87 17.54 -6.76
C PHE A 577 13.41 17.55 -6.85
N ALA A 578 13.98 17.97 -7.99
CA ALA A 578 15.42 18.06 -8.17
C ALA A 578 16.10 19.05 -7.21
N THR A 579 15.44 20.17 -6.89
CA THR A 579 16.02 21.27 -6.09
C THR A 579 15.57 21.31 -4.63
N ASP A 580 14.52 20.56 -4.27
CA ASP A 580 14.02 20.45 -2.90
C ASP A 580 15.04 19.84 -1.94
N THR A 581 14.90 20.10 -0.63
CA THR A 581 15.77 19.48 0.39
C THR A 581 15.50 17.99 0.51
N ASP A 582 16.52 17.23 0.92
CA ASP A 582 16.48 15.76 1.06
C ASP A 582 15.30 15.31 1.93
N LYS A 583 15.09 15.98 3.08
CA LYS A 583 13.94 15.79 3.97
C LYS A 583 12.60 16.02 3.26
N ARG A 584 12.47 17.11 2.48
CA ARG A 584 11.23 17.43 1.77
C ARG A 584 10.94 16.43 0.66
N ARG A 585 11.95 15.99 -0.09
CA ARG A 585 11.80 14.93 -1.10
C ARG A 585 11.27 13.64 -0.47
N LYS A 586 11.87 13.20 0.64
CA LYS A 586 11.42 11.99 1.38
C LYS A 586 9.98 12.13 1.85
N GLU A 587 9.63 13.26 2.47
CA GLU A 587 8.26 13.53 2.93
C GLU A 587 7.24 13.52 1.77
N LEU A 588 7.61 14.08 0.62
CA LEU A 588 6.77 14.08 -0.58
C LEU A 588 6.53 12.67 -1.10
N LEU A 589 7.55 11.81 -1.20
CA LEU A 589 7.37 10.42 -1.63
C LEU A 589 6.53 9.63 -0.62
N ILE A 590 6.79 9.76 0.69
CA ILE A 590 5.99 9.09 1.72
C ILE A 590 4.50 9.46 1.61
N ARG A 591 4.20 10.73 1.34
CA ARG A 591 2.82 11.20 1.10
C ARG A 591 2.25 10.70 -0.21
N ALA A 592 2.98 10.83 -1.32
CA ALA A 592 2.54 10.42 -2.66
C ALA A 592 2.15 8.94 -2.71
N PHE A 593 2.93 8.08 -2.05
CA PHE A 593 2.74 6.63 -2.09
C PHE A 593 1.98 6.09 -0.88
N SER A 594 1.30 6.96 -0.13
CA SER A 594 0.47 6.59 1.02
C SER A 594 1.21 5.80 2.11
N LEU A 595 2.55 5.89 2.15
CA LEU A 595 3.40 5.16 3.11
C LEU A 595 3.23 5.69 4.55
N GLY A 596 2.56 6.83 4.70
CA GLY A 596 2.15 7.37 6.00
C GLY A 596 1.25 6.42 6.81
N ILE A 597 0.60 5.43 6.18
CA ILE A 597 -0.24 4.41 6.86
C ILE A 597 0.56 3.55 7.86
N CYS A 598 1.88 3.41 7.68
CA CYS A 598 2.75 2.68 8.62
C CYS A 598 2.75 3.28 10.03
N ILE A 599 2.62 4.61 10.16
CA ILE A 599 2.67 5.28 11.45
C ILE A 599 1.49 4.87 12.35
N PRO A 600 0.21 5.02 11.91
CA PRO A 600 -0.93 4.51 12.67
C PRO A 600 -0.92 2.98 12.77
N ALA A 601 -0.43 2.24 11.75
CA ALA A 601 -0.30 0.79 11.81
C ALA A 601 0.64 0.33 12.94
N SER A 602 1.82 0.94 13.06
CA SER A 602 2.79 0.67 14.13
C SER A 602 2.21 0.98 15.50
N LYS A 603 1.46 2.09 15.62
CA LYS A 603 0.76 2.43 16.86
C LYS A 603 -0.29 1.39 17.23
N LEU A 604 -1.11 0.96 16.27
CA LEU A 604 -2.15 -0.05 16.47
C LEU A 604 -1.54 -1.42 16.83
N ALA A 605 -0.48 -1.84 16.13
CA ALA A 605 0.29 -3.04 16.43
C ALA A 605 0.87 -3.00 17.86
N LYS A 606 1.42 -1.85 18.28
CA LYS A 606 1.94 -1.63 19.63
C LYS A 606 0.85 -1.71 20.70
N GLU A 607 -0.33 -1.15 20.45
CA GLU A 607 -1.47 -1.22 21.35
C GLU A 607 -2.00 -2.65 21.49
N GLN A 608 -2.14 -3.37 20.37
CA GLN A 608 -2.52 -4.79 20.37
C GLN A 608 -1.46 -5.64 21.07
N ARG A 609 -0.16 -5.42 20.79
CA ARG A 609 0.95 -6.10 21.46
C ARG A 609 0.90 -5.91 22.97
N LYS A 610 0.71 -4.69 23.47
CA LYS A 610 0.60 -4.42 24.92
C LYS A 610 -0.56 -5.17 25.57
N LYS A 611 -1.72 -5.21 24.91
CA LYS A 611 -2.88 -5.99 25.41
C LYS A 611 -2.58 -7.48 25.44
N GLN A 612 -1.89 -7.99 24.42
CA GLN A 612 -1.52 -9.39 24.33
C GLN A 612 -0.43 -9.77 25.34
N GLU A 613 0.55 -8.89 25.55
CA GLU A 613 1.61 -9.03 26.56
C GLU A 613 1.02 -9.11 27.97
N GLN A 614 0.05 -8.24 28.29
CA GLN A 614 -0.68 -8.33 29.56
C GLN A 614 -1.40 -9.67 29.75
N LYS A 615 -2.05 -10.20 28.70
CA LYS A 615 -2.69 -11.53 28.78
C LYS A 615 -1.68 -12.65 29.01
N VAL A 616 -0.53 -12.59 28.34
CA VAL A 616 0.56 -13.56 28.54
C VAL A 616 1.09 -13.47 29.97
N ASP A 617 1.37 -12.27 30.47
CA ASP A 617 1.83 -12.04 31.84
C ASP A 617 0.81 -12.53 32.89
N ASP A 618 -0.48 -12.29 32.66
CA ASP A 618 -1.55 -12.77 33.55
C ASP A 618 -1.62 -14.30 33.58
N LEU A 619 -1.49 -14.96 32.42
CA LEU A 619 -1.46 -16.43 32.35
C LEU A 619 -0.18 -17.01 32.99
N ILE A 620 0.97 -16.36 32.82
CA ILE A 620 2.22 -16.75 33.52
C ILE A 620 2.01 -16.65 35.04
N ARG A 621 1.46 -15.53 35.53
CA ARG A 621 1.16 -15.34 36.96
C ARG A 621 0.17 -16.36 37.48
N GLN A 622 -0.86 -16.72 36.71
CA GLN A 622 -1.81 -17.78 37.08
C GLN A 622 -1.10 -19.13 37.17
N LYS A 623 -0.28 -19.48 36.19
CA LYS A 623 0.54 -20.70 36.21
C LYS A 623 1.46 -20.76 37.43
N ASP A 624 2.14 -19.66 37.76
CA ASP A 624 3.05 -19.59 38.90
C ASP A 624 2.31 -19.73 40.24
N ARG A 625 1.12 -19.14 40.39
CA ARG A 625 0.26 -19.32 41.58
C ARG A 625 -0.18 -20.79 41.76
N LEU A 626 -0.58 -21.44 40.66
CA LEU A 626 -0.94 -22.85 40.69
C LEU A 626 0.28 -23.73 41.00
N ALA A 627 1.45 -23.42 40.44
CA ALA A 627 2.69 -24.12 40.72
C ALA A 627 3.14 -23.98 42.19
N ALA A 628 2.96 -22.81 42.80
CA ALA A 628 3.19 -22.60 44.24
C ALA A 628 2.19 -23.38 45.11
N SER A 629 0.93 -23.46 44.67
CA SER A 629 -0.07 -24.30 45.36
C SER A 629 0.29 -25.79 45.25
N LEU A 630 0.74 -26.23 44.07
CA LEU A 630 1.21 -27.59 43.84
C LEU A 630 2.42 -27.93 44.72
N SER A 631 3.39 -27.02 44.87
CA SER A 631 4.54 -27.24 45.75
C SER A 631 4.12 -27.40 47.22
N THR A 632 3.11 -26.63 47.65
CA THR A 632 2.53 -26.73 49.00
C THR A 632 1.90 -28.10 49.21
N TRP A 633 1.08 -28.59 48.27
CA TRP A 633 0.47 -29.93 48.35
C TRP A 633 1.50 -31.06 48.28
N ASN A 634 2.56 -30.89 47.48
CA ASN A 634 3.67 -31.83 47.41
C ASN A 634 4.47 -31.93 48.71
N SER A 635 4.60 -30.83 49.46
CA SER A 635 5.34 -30.78 50.74
C SER A 635 4.66 -31.49 51.92
N ILE A 636 3.36 -31.77 51.82
CA ILE A 636 2.62 -32.49 52.86
C ILE A 636 2.97 -33.98 52.73
N ASP A 637 3.56 -34.57 53.77
CA ASP A 637 3.91 -35.99 53.79
C ASP A 637 3.15 -36.77 54.87
N TYR A 638 2.24 -37.64 54.42
CA TYR A 638 1.48 -38.53 55.31
C TYR A 638 2.14 -39.89 55.53
N GLN A 639 3.26 -40.21 54.85
CA GLN A 639 3.87 -41.55 54.89
C GLN A 639 4.40 -41.90 56.27
N GLU A 640 5.05 -40.95 56.95
CA GLU A 640 5.58 -41.16 58.30
C GLU A 640 4.45 -41.42 59.30
N GLU A 641 3.34 -40.69 59.19
CA GLU A 641 2.17 -40.81 60.06
C GLU A 641 1.40 -42.12 59.81
N LEU A 642 1.26 -42.53 58.55
CA LEU A 642 0.73 -43.83 58.13
C LEU A 642 1.57 -44.99 58.72
N ALA A 643 2.90 -44.91 58.58
CA ALA A 643 3.82 -45.93 59.07
C ALA A 643 3.81 -46.02 60.60
N ASN A 644 3.80 -44.87 61.29
CA ASN A 644 3.82 -44.81 62.75
C ASN A 644 2.50 -45.30 63.36
N PHE A 645 1.36 -44.99 62.73
CA PHE A 645 0.06 -45.52 63.14
C PHE A 645 0.01 -47.06 63.00
N ASN A 646 0.46 -47.59 61.87
CA ASN A 646 0.49 -49.03 61.63
C ASN A 646 1.46 -49.75 62.59
N LYS A 647 2.64 -49.17 62.85
CA LYS A 647 3.63 -49.72 63.79
C LYS A 647 3.08 -49.82 65.22
N LYS A 648 2.51 -48.73 65.76
CA LYS A 648 1.92 -48.72 67.11
C LYS A 648 0.77 -49.72 67.26
N ARG A 649 -0.02 -49.91 66.19
CA ARG A 649 -1.09 -50.92 66.16
C ARG A 649 -0.51 -52.33 66.25
N MET A 650 0.53 -52.64 65.47
CA MET A 650 1.20 -53.95 65.51
C MET A 650 1.85 -54.25 66.86
N GLU A 651 2.58 -53.29 67.44
CA GLU A 651 3.19 -53.45 68.77
C GLU A 651 2.15 -53.72 69.86
N LYS A 652 0.96 -53.12 69.75
CA LYS A 652 -0.13 -53.33 70.72
C LYS A 652 -0.79 -54.70 70.57
N ILE A 653 -0.94 -55.19 69.34
CA ILE A 653 -1.45 -56.54 69.04
C ILE A 653 -0.50 -57.59 69.63
N GLU A 654 0.80 -57.47 69.35
CA GLU A 654 1.83 -58.40 69.85
C GLU A 654 1.87 -58.45 71.38
N TYR A 655 1.77 -57.29 72.04
CA TYR A 655 1.66 -57.21 73.50
C TYR A 655 0.44 -57.95 74.06
N LEU A 656 -0.72 -57.82 73.41
CA LEU A 656 -1.96 -58.48 73.84
C LEU A 656 -1.87 -60.00 73.66
N GLU A 657 -1.28 -60.48 72.56
CA GLU A 657 -1.07 -61.91 72.29
C GLU A 657 -0.16 -62.57 73.33
N ASP A 658 0.96 -61.93 73.68
CA ASP A 658 1.90 -62.44 74.69
C ASP A 658 1.23 -62.48 76.08
N THR A 659 0.49 -61.43 76.44
CA THR A 659 -0.22 -61.34 77.73
C THR A 659 -1.30 -62.43 77.86
N ILE A 660 -2.05 -62.71 76.78
CA ILE A 660 -3.05 -63.79 76.74
C ILE A 660 -2.37 -65.15 76.95
N THR A 661 -1.23 -65.37 76.30
CA THR A 661 -0.47 -66.62 76.37
C THR A 661 0.04 -66.90 77.78
N GLN A 662 0.61 -65.89 78.44
CA GLN A 662 1.08 -65.99 79.82
C GLN A 662 -0.06 -66.31 80.81
N LYS A 663 -1.23 -65.69 80.64
CA LYS A 663 -2.40 -65.95 81.49
C LYS A 663 -3.01 -67.34 81.24
N LYS A 664 -3.04 -67.83 80.00
CA LYS A 664 -3.48 -69.20 79.67
C LYS A 664 -2.58 -70.28 80.31
N ASN A 665 -1.27 -70.08 80.29
CA ASN A 665 -0.33 -70.98 80.94
C ASN A 665 -0.57 -71.03 82.46
N THR A 666 -0.80 -69.87 83.09
CA THR A 666 -1.11 -69.77 84.53
C THR A 666 -2.46 -70.42 84.90
N LEU A 667 -3.45 -70.32 84.02
CA LEU A 667 -4.75 -71.00 84.19
C LEU A 667 -4.58 -72.52 84.18
N SER A 668 -3.74 -73.04 83.27
CA SER A 668 -3.54 -74.49 83.11
C SER A 668 -2.88 -75.14 84.34
N SER A 669 -1.95 -74.44 85.02
CA SER A 669 -1.34 -74.93 86.25
C SER A 669 -2.32 -74.97 87.43
N LEU A 670 -3.21 -73.98 87.55
CA LEU A 670 -4.17 -73.91 88.66
C LEU A 670 -5.34 -74.90 88.52
N VAL A 671 -5.76 -75.22 87.30
CA VAL A 671 -6.79 -76.26 87.05
C VAL A 671 -6.28 -77.64 87.45
N ALA A 672 -5.02 -77.96 87.16
CA ALA A 672 -4.40 -79.24 87.52
C ALA A 672 -4.29 -79.47 89.04
N GLU A 673 -4.16 -78.39 89.82
CA GLU A 673 -4.13 -78.45 91.29
C GLU A 673 -5.53 -78.67 91.91
N ASN A 674 -6.60 -78.26 91.22
CA ASN A 674 -7.97 -78.28 91.77
C ASN A 674 -8.71 -79.62 91.54
N ASP A 675 -8.38 -80.37 90.49
CA ASP A 675 -9.02 -81.67 90.18
C ASP A 675 -8.71 -82.78 91.21
N ASN A 676 -7.74 -82.59 92.10
CA ASN A 676 -7.29 -83.58 93.10
C ASN A 676 -8.00 -83.50 94.47
N SER A 677 -8.92 -82.56 94.68
CA SER A 677 -9.58 -82.38 96.00
C SER A 677 -11.10 -82.36 95.87
N ASN A 678 -11.72 -83.52 96.05
CA ASN A 678 -13.14 -83.63 96.39
C ASN A 678 -13.35 -83.15 97.83
N ASN A 679 -14.18 -82.13 98.04
CA ASN A 679 -15.25 -82.16 99.04
C ASN A 679 -16.14 -80.91 98.95
N ASN A 680 -17.43 -81.17 98.74
CA ASN A 680 -18.52 -80.26 99.02
C ASN A 680 -18.70 -80.09 100.53
N ILE A 681 -18.92 -78.84 100.97
CA ILE A 681 -20.08 -78.35 101.74
C ILE A 681 -19.72 -76.93 102.21
N ASP A 682 -20.21 -75.91 101.49
CA ASP A 682 -20.63 -74.59 102.06
C ASP A 682 -21.36 -73.69 101.02
N GLU A 683 -22.07 -74.30 100.05
CA GLU A 683 -22.71 -73.60 98.92
C GLU A 683 -23.67 -72.47 99.34
N ALA A 684 -24.39 -72.61 100.45
CA ALA A 684 -25.42 -71.65 100.85
C ALA A 684 -24.88 -70.35 101.46
N LYS A 685 -23.71 -70.38 102.13
CA LYS A 685 -23.02 -69.17 102.62
C LYS A 685 -22.21 -68.49 101.52
N GLN A 686 -21.74 -69.26 100.54
CA GLN A 686 -21.00 -68.76 99.38
C GLN A 686 -21.88 -67.98 98.41
N LEU A 687 -23.10 -68.45 98.09
CA LEU A 687 -24.03 -67.75 97.20
C LEU A 687 -24.38 -66.34 97.72
N SER A 688 -24.61 -66.18 99.02
CA SER A 688 -24.91 -64.87 99.64
C SER A 688 -23.75 -63.87 99.54
N LEU A 689 -22.50 -64.33 99.64
CA LEU A 689 -21.32 -63.47 99.52
C LEU A 689 -20.97 -63.17 98.05
N GLU A 690 -21.33 -64.06 97.12
CA GLU A 690 -21.18 -63.86 95.67
C GLU A 690 -22.21 -62.84 95.15
N ASP A 691 -23.46 -62.89 95.63
CA ASP A 691 -24.49 -61.88 95.32
C ASP A 691 -24.05 -60.49 95.81
N GLU A 692 -23.56 -60.40 97.06
CA GLU A 692 -23.03 -59.14 97.62
C GLU A 692 -21.79 -58.63 96.86
N ARG A 693 -20.94 -59.55 96.34
CA ARG A 693 -19.81 -59.19 95.46
C ARG A 693 -20.30 -58.65 94.11
N ILE A 694 -21.31 -59.27 93.51
CA ILE A 694 -21.87 -58.86 92.22
C ILE A 694 -22.54 -57.48 92.35
N ASP A 695 -23.25 -57.23 93.44
CA ASP A 695 -23.88 -55.94 93.72
C ASP A 695 -22.83 -54.83 93.85
N LEU A 696 -21.78 -55.03 94.65
CA LEU A 696 -20.66 -54.08 94.77
C LEU A 696 -19.89 -53.90 93.45
N GLN A 697 -19.76 -54.95 92.62
CA GLN A 697 -19.15 -54.84 91.29
C GLN A 697 -20.01 -54.03 90.32
N ASN A 698 -21.34 -54.15 90.40
CA ASN A 698 -22.26 -53.35 89.60
C ASN A 698 -22.28 -51.89 90.07
N GLU A 699 -22.21 -51.64 91.37
CA GLU A 699 -22.07 -50.30 91.95
C GLU A 699 -20.75 -49.64 91.50
N LEU A 700 -19.63 -50.37 91.52
CA LEU A 700 -18.35 -49.90 91.00
C LEU A 700 -18.43 -49.55 89.50
N LYS A 701 -19.10 -50.39 88.69
CA LYS A 701 -19.32 -50.11 87.27
C LYS A 701 -20.20 -48.89 87.03
N HIS A 702 -21.22 -48.68 87.87
CA HIS A 702 -22.05 -47.49 87.82
C HIS A 702 -21.24 -46.23 88.14
N LEU A 703 -20.42 -46.25 89.20
CA LEU A 703 -19.51 -45.15 89.53
C LEU A 703 -18.50 -44.86 88.40
N GLU A 704 -17.95 -45.90 87.75
CA GLU A 704 -17.06 -45.74 86.59
C GLU A 704 -17.78 -45.19 85.36
N TYR A 705 -19.03 -45.58 85.14
CA TYR A 705 -19.88 -45.04 84.08
C TYR A 705 -20.19 -43.57 84.33
N ASP A 706 -20.58 -43.19 85.55
CA ASP A 706 -20.88 -41.81 85.93
C ASP A 706 -19.62 -40.93 85.85
N ALA A 707 -18.47 -41.46 86.27
CA ALA A 707 -17.18 -40.79 86.09
C ALA A 707 -16.83 -40.56 84.61
N ARG A 708 -17.13 -41.53 83.74
CA ARG A 708 -16.92 -41.43 82.28
C ARG A 708 -17.86 -40.40 81.64
N GLN A 709 -19.15 -40.42 81.99
CA GLN A 709 -20.15 -39.45 81.53
C GLN A 709 -19.78 -38.02 81.97
N TYR A 710 -19.36 -37.86 83.22
CA TYR A 710 -18.88 -36.57 83.72
C TYR A 710 -17.62 -36.10 82.95
N LEU A 711 -16.64 -36.99 82.72
CA LEU A 711 -15.43 -36.68 81.95
C LEU A 711 -15.74 -36.24 80.51
N GLU A 712 -16.70 -36.89 79.87
CA GLU A 712 -17.16 -36.53 78.52
C GLU A 712 -17.84 -35.16 78.51
N SER A 713 -18.74 -34.90 79.48
CA SER A 713 -19.38 -33.58 79.64
C SER A 713 -18.38 -32.46 79.97
N TYR A 714 -17.37 -32.76 80.78
CA TYR A 714 -16.26 -31.86 81.11
C TYR A 714 -15.40 -31.58 79.87
N GLN A 715 -15.07 -32.59 79.06
CA GLN A 715 -14.30 -32.41 77.83
C GLN A 715 -15.05 -31.52 76.84
N ILE A 716 -16.36 -31.73 76.65
CA ILE A 716 -17.20 -30.88 75.80
C ILE A 716 -17.18 -29.43 76.30
N SER A 717 -17.36 -29.22 77.61
CA SER A 717 -17.33 -27.89 78.23
C SER A 717 -15.95 -27.23 78.12
N LEU A 718 -14.87 -27.98 78.30
CA LEU A 718 -13.49 -27.50 78.19
C LEU A 718 -13.12 -27.14 76.74
N VAL A 719 -13.57 -27.93 75.76
CA VAL A 719 -13.39 -27.62 74.32
C VAL A 719 -14.13 -26.32 73.99
N SER A 720 -15.37 -26.15 74.44
CA SER A 720 -16.14 -24.91 74.25
C SER A 720 -15.41 -23.69 74.84
N ILE A 721 -14.96 -23.78 76.09
CA ILE A 721 -14.21 -22.71 76.76
C ILE A 721 -12.87 -22.41 76.07
N ASN A 722 -12.09 -23.43 75.69
CA ASN A 722 -10.82 -23.23 74.97
C ASN A 722 -11.05 -22.63 73.58
N THR A 723 -12.15 -22.97 72.90
CA THR A 723 -12.49 -22.39 71.60
C THR A 723 -12.82 -20.90 71.74
N LYS A 724 -13.60 -20.52 72.78
CA LYS A 724 -13.86 -19.12 73.12
C LYS A 724 -12.56 -18.37 73.46
N PHE A 725 -11.71 -18.97 74.30
CA PHE A 725 -10.41 -18.42 74.69
C PHE A 725 -9.52 -18.15 73.47
N ASN A 726 -9.32 -19.14 72.61
CA ASN A 726 -8.47 -19.01 71.42
C ASN A 726 -9.02 -17.97 70.43
N ARG A 727 -10.34 -17.88 70.27
CA ARG A 727 -10.98 -16.87 69.41
C ARG A 727 -10.78 -15.45 69.97
N CYS A 728 -10.92 -15.28 71.28
CA CYS A 728 -10.70 -14.01 71.96
C CYS A 728 -9.23 -13.60 71.85
N GLN A 729 -8.30 -14.53 72.12
CA GLN A 729 -6.85 -14.32 72.01
C GLN A 729 -6.43 -13.93 70.58
N PHE A 730 -6.93 -14.64 69.57
CA PHE A 730 -6.67 -14.33 68.17
C PHE A 730 -7.15 -12.92 67.79
N SER A 731 -8.31 -12.51 68.30
CA SER A 731 -8.87 -11.17 68.03
C SER A 731 -8.03 -10.07 68.68
N ILE A 732 -7.51 -10.31 69.89
CA ILE A 732 -6.56 -9.41 70.57
C ILE A 732 -5.27 -9.29 69.75
N ASP A 733 -4.68 -10.41 69.32
CA ASP A 733 -3.42 -10.41 68.59
C ASP A 733 -3.56 -9.71 67.23
N LYS A 734 -4.68 -9.96 66.51
CA LYS A 734 -5.02 -9.26 65.27
C LYS A 734 -5.14 -7.75 65.49
N ASN A 735 -5.91 -7.31 66.48
CA ASN A 735 -6.10 -5.89 66.76
C ASN A 735 -4.77 -5.22 67.16
N ARG A 736 -3.90 -5.92 67.91
CA ARG A 736 -2.56 -5.43 68.27
C ARG A 736 -1.63 -5.30 67.07
N ASP A 737 -1.67 -6.25 66.14
CA ASP A 737 -0.90 -6.15 64.89
C ASP A 737 -1.39 -4.99 64.01
N GLU A 738 -2.71 -4.77 63.96
CA GLU A 738 -3.31 -3.66 63.23
C GLU A 738 -2.99 -2.30 63.87
N ILE A 739 -2.99 -2.21 65.21
CA ILE A 739 -2.46 -1.05 65.95
C ILE A 739 -1.00 -0.80 65.58
N ARG A 740 -0.12 -1.82 65.61
CA ARG A 740 1.30 -1.67 65.24
C ARG A 740 1.48 -1.16 63.80
N SER A 741 0.64 -1.62 62.87
CA SER A 741 0.63 -1.14 61.48
C SER A 741 0.22 0.33 61.39
N LEU A 742 -0.87 0.71 62.08
CA LEU A 742 -1.36 2.08 62.13
C LEU A 742 -0.37 3.03 62.83
N GLU A 743 0.30 2.59 63.90
CA GLU A 743 1.35 3.34 64.59
C GLU A 743 2.57 3.59 63.69
N SER A 744 2.97 2.57 62.91
CA SER A 744 4.02 2.72 61.90
C SER A 744 3.62 3.72 60.82
N ARG A 745 2.36 3.70 60.36
CA ARG A 745 1.82 4.67 59.40
C ARG A 745 1.77 6.08 59.99
N LEU A 746 1.30 6.23 61.23
CA LEU A 746 1.30 7.49 61.98
C LEU A 746 2.72 8.06 62.09
N LYS A 747 3.70 7.22 62.41
CA LYS A 747 5.12 7.62 62.52
C LYS A 747 5.71 8.10 61.19
N LYS A 748 5.28 7.53 60.06
CA LYS A 748 5.65 8.03 58.72
C LYS A 748 5.00 9.39 58.43
N LEU A 749 3.70 9.52 58.71
CA LEU A 749 2.93 10.76 58.50
C LEU A 749 3.41 11.93 59.38
N THR A 750 3.93 11.66 60.58
CA THR A 750 4.50 12.66 61.50
C THR A 750 5.98 12.96 61.26
N LYS A 751 6.74 12.09 60.58
CA LYS A 751 8.14 12.38 60.20
C LYS A 751 8.25 13.46 59.11
N SER A 752 7.23 13.61 58.27
CA SER A 752 7.12 14.69 57.27
C SER A 752 6.90 16.08 57.87
N THR A 753 6.59 16.21 59.16
CA THR A 753 6.31 17.50 59.84
C THR A 753 7.48 18.06 60.65
N SER A 754 8.62 17.36 60.74
CA SER A 754 9.76 17.79 61.58
C SER A 754 11.11 17.80 60.85
N THR A 755 11.34 18.84 60.05
CA THR A 755 12.71 19.33 59.73
C THR A 755 12.91 20.70 60.41
N PRO A 756 13.85 20.84 61.36
CA PRO A 756 14.10 22.10 62.06
C PRO A 756 14.95 23.05 61.21
N VAL A 757 14.45 24.27 60.99
CA VAL A 757 15.23 25.39 60.43
C VAL A 757 16.02 26.03 61.58
N SER A 758 17.34 25.89 61.54
CA SER A 758 18.28 26.58 62.42
C SER A 758 18.51 28.03 61.99
N SER A 759 18.29 28.95 62.94
CA SER A 759 18.99 30.23 63.17
C SER A 759 19.90 30.82 62.06
N HIS A 760 19.46 31.90 61.40
CA HIS A 760 19.98 33.26 61.61
C HIS A 760 19.27 34.36 60.77
N SER A 761 18.74 35.34 61.50
CA SER A 761 18.61 36.78 61.24
C SER A 761 18.23 37.37 59.86
N HIS A 762 17.10 38.07 59.92
CA HIS A 762 16.78 39.38 59.31
C HIS A 762 16.24 39.49 57.86
N LYS A 763 14.95 39.87 57.86
CA LYS A 763 14.24 40.84 57.03
C LYS A 763 13.64 40.39 55.68
N GLN A 764 12.30 40.45 55.73
CA GLN A 764 11.35 40.93 54.73
C GLN A 764 10.96 39.99 53.58
N SER A 765 9.63 39.83 53.47
CA SER A 765 8.82 39.31 52.33
C SER A 765 9.08 37.86 51.95
N ALA A 766 8.17 37.05 51.42
CA ALA A 766 6.73 36.98 51.25
C ALA A 766 6.51 35.56 50.67
N ASP A 767 5.37 34.94 50.92
CA ASP A 767 4.80 33.78 50.21
C ASP A 767 5.72 32.65 49.72
N ASN A 768 5.67 31.50 50.39
CA ASN A 768 5.75 30.22 49.69
C ASN A 768 5.09 29.08 50.50
N PRO A 769 3.93 28.54 50.09
CA PRO A 769 3.38 27.33 50.71
C PRO A 769 4.26 26.12 50.38
N MET A 770 4.50 25.23 51.37
CA MET A 770 5.20 23.97 51.16
C MET A 770 4.50 23.16 50.08
N THR A 771 5.17 22.96 48.96
CA THR A 771 4.68 22.18 47.81
C THR A 771 5.32 20.80 47.79
N CYS A 772 4.52 19.80 47.41
CA CYS A 772 4.91 18.40 47.28
C CYS A 772 6.04 18.21 46.25
N SER A 773 7.07 17.42 46.58
CA SER A 773 8.28 17.22 45.75
C SER A 773 8.09 16.35 44.50
N GLU A 774 6.91 15.75 44.26
CA GLU A 774 6.61 15.01 43.02
C GLU A 774 5.66 15.75 42.05
N CYS A 775 4.77 16.62 42.55
CA CYS A 775 3.75 17.26 41.69
C CYS A 775 3.53 18.77 41.92
N GLY A 776 4.21 19.38 42.89
CA GLY A 776 4.24 20.83 43.07
C GLY A 776 2.96 21.48 43.60
N GLN A 777 1.94 20.73 44.04
CA GLN A 777 0.77 21.31 44.71
C GLN A 777 1.02 21.56 46.21
N SER A 778 0.38 22.59 46.77
CA SER A 778 0.42 22.93 48.20
C SER A 778 -0.15 21.79 49.02
N ILE A 779 0.61 21.28 49.98
CA ILE A 779 0.13 20.24 50.90
C ILE A 779 -0.93 20.88 51.78
N ASP A 780 -2.18 20.50 51.59
CA ASP A 780 -3.26 20.95 52.44
C ASP A 780 -3.08 20.30 53.82
N GLN A 781 -2.52 21.06 54.76
CA GLN A 781 -2.26 20.62 56.14
C GLN A 781 -3.53 20.06 56.77
N THR A 782 -4.72 20.54 56.40
CA THR A 782 -5.98 20.00 56.94
C THR A 782 -6.24 18.55 56.52
N ILE A 783 -5.85 18.11 55.32
CA ILE A 783 -6.04 16.72 54.88
C ILE A 783 -5.07 15.80 55.62
N GLN A 784 -3.82 16.23 55.79
CA GLN A 784 -2.80 15.44 56.49
C GLN A 784 -3.08 15.36 58.00
N ASP A 785 -3.52 16.46 58.61
CA ASP A 785 -3.95 16.51 60.00
C ASP A 785 -5.20 15.66 60.23
N ASN A 786 -6.18 15.69 59.31
CA ASN A 786 -7.35 14.79 59.36
C ASN A 786 -6.94 13.32 59.28
N GLN A 787 -5.97 12.97 58.42
CA GLN A 787 -5.48 11.59 58.33
C GLN A 787 -4.72 11.16 59.60
N ILE A 788 -3.99 12.07 60.23
CA ILE A 788 -3.31 11.83 61.51
C ILE A 788 -4.35 11.64 62.63
N GLU A 789 -5.35 12.51 62.73
CA GLU A 789 -6.46 12.37 63.69
C GLU A 789 -7.23 11.07 63.48
N GLN A 790 -7.55 10.73 62.23
CA GLN A 790 -8.26 9.49 61.91
C GLN A 790 -7.43 8.25 62.30
N CYS A 791 -6.11 8.27 62.06
CA CYS A 791 -5.23 7.19 62.53
C CYS A 791 -5.21 7.10 64.06
N LYS A 792 -5.10 8.22 64.78
CA LYS A 792 -5.12 8.25 66.25
C LYS A 792 -6.46 7.76 66.80
N SER A 793 -7.57 8.19 66.20
CA SER A 793 -8.92 7.75 66.59
C SER A 793 -9.09 6.24 66.41
N ASN A 794 -8.65 5.70 65.27
CA ASN A 794 -8.71 4.25 65.02
C ASN A 794 -7.81 3.46 65.98
N ILE A 795 -6.60 3.95 66.29
CA ILE A 795 -5.72 3.33 67.29
C ILE A 795 -6.40 3.29 68.66
N ASN A 796 -6.96 4.41 69.12
CA ASN A 796 -7.65 4.48 70.41
C ASN A 796 -8.87 3.55 70.47
N SER A 797 -9.66 3.48 69.39
CA SER A 797 -10.80 2.57 69.30
C SER A 797 -10.34 1.11 69.43
N LEU A 798 -9.33 0.71 68.65
CA LEU A 798 -8.80 -0.66 68.69
C LEU A 798 -8.13 -0.99 70.03
N GLN A 799 -7.51 -0.01 70.69
CA GLN A 799 -6.94 -0.17 72.03
C GLN A 799 -8.05 -0.42 73.06
N SER A 800 -9.14 0.33 73.00
CA SER A 800 -10.32 0.09 73.85
C SER A 800 -10.94 -1.29 73.60
N ASP A 801 -11.00 -1.73 72.34
CA ASP A 801 -11.49 -3.06 72.00
C ASP A 801 -10.57 -4.16 72.54
N VAL A 802 -9.25 -3.95 72.48
CA VAL A 802 -8.26 -4.87 73.08
C VAL A 802 -8.44 -4.95 74.59
N GLU A 803 -8.59 -3.83 75.29
CA GLU A 803 -8.84 -3.82 76.74
C GLU A 803 -10.13 -4.55 77.11
N GLN A 804 -11.20 -4.38 76.32
CA GLN A 804 -12.45 -5.09 76.55
C GLN A 804 -12.32 -6.60 76.30
N LEU A 805 -11.64 -7.00 75.24
CA LEU A 805 -11.36 -8.40 74.94
C LEU A 805 -10.42 -9.05 75.96
N GLU A 806 -9.46 -8.30 76.53
CA GLU A 806 -8.59 -8.78 77.60
C GLU A 806 -9.38 -9.03 78.90
N LEU A 807 -10.35 -8.16 79.21
CA LEU A 807 -11.31 -8.36 80.29
C LEU A 807 -12.16 -9.61 80.08
N GLU A 808 -12.67 -9.83 78.86
CA GLU A 808 -13.43 -11.03 78.50
C GLU A 808 -12.56 -12.30 78.54
N LEU A 809 -11.29 -12.20 78.15
CA LEU A 809 -10.35 -13.32 78.22
C LEU A 809 -10.05 -13.69 79.68
N ALA A 810 -9.96 -12.69 80.57
CA ALA A 810 -9.80 -12.91 82.01
C ALA A 810 -11.06 -13.54 82.66
N THR A 811 -12.26 -13.26 82.17
CA THR A 811 -13.48 -13.94 82.66
C THR A 811 -13.54 -15.40 82.18
N ILE A 812 -13.21 -15.65 80.90
CA ILE A 812 -13.12 -17.01 80.34
C ILE A 812 -12.05 -17.83 81.08
N ASP A 813 -10.92 -17.23 81.43
CA ASP A 813 -9.87 -17.93 82.19
C ASP A 813 -10.34 -18.27 83.62
N LYS A 814 -11.13 -17.41 84.27
CA LYS A 814 -11.79 -17.74 85.55
C LYS A 814 -12.80 -18.88 85.40
N GLU A 815 -13.60 -18.91 84.34
CA GLU A 815 -14.51 -20.04 84.06
C GLU A 815 -13.74 -21.35 83.86
N LYS A 816 -12.61 -21.29 83.15
CA LYS A 816 -11.72 -22.43 82.96
C LYS A 816 -11.14 -22.95 84.28
N GLN A 817 -10.67 -22.05 85.14
CA GLN A 817 -10.17 -22.39 86.47
C GLN A 817 -11.27 -23.01 87.34
N LEU A 818 -12.48 -22.44 87.33
CA LEU A 818 -13.63 -22.97 88.07
C LEU A 818 -13.98 -24.40 87.62
N LEU A 819 -14.03 -24.63 86.31
CA LEU A 819 -14.32 -25.95 85.74
C LEU A 819 -13.22 -26.97 86.11
N GLN A 820 -11.96 -26.54 86.15
CA GLN A 820 -10.84 -27.37 86.63
C GLN A 820 -10.98 -27.73 88.11
N THR A 821 -11.35 -26.77 88.96
CA THR A 821 -11.62 -27.03 90.39
C THR A 821 -12.77 -28.01 90.56
N GLN A 822 -13.89 -27.81 89.86
CA GLN A 822 -15.04 -28.72 89.88
C GLN A 822 -14.65 -30.15 89.47
N ARG A 823 -13.77 -30.30 88.48
CA ARG A 823 -13.24 -31.61 88.11
C ARG A 823 -12.40 -32.23 89.20
N LEU A 824 -11.53 -31.46 89.86
CA LEU A 824 -10.70 -31.96 90.95
C LEU A 824 -11.55 -32.41 92.14
N ASP A 825 -12.57 -31.63 92.50
CA ASP A 825 -13.50 -31.96 93.58
C ASP A 825 -14.35 -33.19 93.24
N TYR A 826 -14.89 -33.27 92.02
CA TYR A 826 -15.62 -34.44 91.55
C TYR A 826 -14.75 -35.69 91.56
N ASN A 827 -13.54 -35.61 91.01
CA ASN A 827 -12.58 -36.72 91.01
C ASN A 827 -12.22 -37.14 92.43
N ARG A 828 -12.07 -36.19 93.36
CA ARG A 828 -11.76 -36.49 94.76
C ARG A 828 -12.90 -37.25 95.43
N ASN A 829 -14.15 -36.81 95.24
CA ASN A 829 -15.33 -37.46 95.80
C ASN A 829 -15.53 -38.85 95.18
N GLN A 830 -15.47 -38.95 93.85
CA GLN A 830 -15.57 -40.24 93.15
C GLN A 830 -14.46 -41.21 93.53
N ASN A 831 -13.21 -40.74 93.67
CA ASN A 831 -12.12 -41.59 94.13
C ASN A 831 -12.30 -42.05 95.59
N GLN A 832 -12.93 -41.25 96.45
CA GLN A 832 -13.26 -41.65 97.82
C GLN A 832 -14.37 -42.70 97.85
N GLU A 833 -15.45 -42.52 97.09
CA GLU A 833 -16.54 -43.49 96.94
C GLU A 833 -16.05 -44.78 96.30
N LYS A 834 -15.30 -44.70 95.20
CA LYS A 834 -14.66 -45.85 94.57
C LYS A 834 -13.73 -46.56 95.53
N ALA A 835 -12.87 -45.86 96.28
CA ALA A 835 -11.97 -46.49 97.23
C ALA A 835 -12.70 -47.19 98.39
N THR A 836 -13.89 -46.69 98.79
CA THR A 836 -14.71 -47.33 99.83
C THR A 836 -15.37 -48.60 99.30
N VAL A 837 -16.01 -48.55 98.13
CA VAL A 837 -16.59 -49.72 97.47
C VAL A 837 -15.49 -50.76 97.18
N GLU A 838 -14.35 -50.36 96.62
CA GLU A 838 -13.21 -51.26 96.40
C GLU A 838 -12.68 -51.86 97.71
N ARG A 839 -12.72 -51.15 98.84
CA ARG A 839 -12.30 -51.70 100.14
C ARG A 839 -13.27 -52.78 100.61
N GLN A 840 -14.58 -52.55 100.49
CA GLN A 840 -15.62 -53.54 100.81
C GLN A 840 -15.52 -54.76 99.89
N LEU A 841 -15.30 -54.52 98.59
CA LEU A 841 -15.10 -55.55 97.58
C LEU A 841 -13.84 -56.37 97.89
N ARG A 842 -12.73 -55.74 98.28
CA ARG A 842 -11.51 -56.41 98.77
C ARG A 842 -11.74 -57.21 100.06
N GLU A 843 -12.56 -56.72 101.01
CA GLU A 843 -12.93 -57.45 102.23
C GLU A 843 -13.79 -58.69 101.93
N ILE A 844 -14.68 -58.63 100.94
CA ILE A 844 -15.49 -59.78 100.49
C ILE A 844 -14.64 -60.74 99.65
N GLU A 845 -13.80 -60.22 98.74
CA GLU A 845 -12.87 -61.00 97.93
C GLU A 845 -11.83 -61.73 98.80
N THR A 846 -11.35 -61.14 99.89
CA THR A 846 -10.46 -61.83 100.84
C THR A 846 -11.17 -62.94 101.61
N LYS A 847 -12.47 -62.80 101.89
CA LYS A 847 -13.30 -63.88 102.47
C LYS A 847 -13.58 -65.00 101.44
N LEU A 848 -13.69 -64.67 100.15
CA LEU A 848 -13.90 -65.62 99.04
C LEU A 848 -12.59 -66.31 98.56
N ASN A 849 -11.46 -65.61 98.61
CA ASN A 849 -10.14 -66.06 98.11
C ASN A 849 -9.52 -67.25 98.84
N ASN A 850 -10.12 -67.72 99.93
CA ASN A 850 -9.73 -68.97 100.59
C ASN A 850 -10.23 -70.22 99.85
N THR A 851 -10.88 -70.08 98.67
CA THR A 851 -11.41 -71.21 97.88
C THR A 851 -10.82 -71.25 96.47
N THR A 852 -10.13 -72.34 96.11
CA THR A 852 -9.30 -72.51 94.91
C THR A 852 -10.07 -72.40 93.57
N THR A 853 -11.38 -72.68 93.57
CA THR A 853 -12.25 -72.73 92.39
C THR A 853 -12.46 -71.37 91.71
N ILE A 854 -12.41 -70.25 92.45
CA ILE A 854 -12.73 -68.91 91.93
C ILE A 854 -11.53 -68.26 91.19
N LYS A 855 -10.29 -68.60 91.57
CA LYS A 855 -9.08 -68.16 90.84
C LYS A 855 -9.08 -68.62 89.39
N ILE A 856 -9.60 -69.82 89.14
CA ILE A 856 -9.70 -70.41 87.80
C ILE A 856 -10.75 -69.66 86.96
N GLU A 857 -11.92 -69.35 87.52
CA GLU A 857 -12.96 -68.61 86.78
C GLU A 857 -12.56 -67.16 86.46
N TYR A 858 -11.89 -66.48 87.39
CA TYR A 858 -11.39 -65.12 87.17
C TYR A 858 -10.38 -65.06 86.01
N LEU A 859 -9.39 -65.96 86.02
CA LEU A 859 -8.41 -66.06 84.93
C LEU A 859 -9.06 -66.40 83.58
N ARG A 860 -10.09 -67.27 83.55
CA ARG A 860 -10.85 -67.56 82.31
C ARG A 860 -11.57 -66.33 81.75
N LYS A 861 -12.18 -65.53 82.63
CA LYS A 861 -12.92 -64.32 82.23
C LYS A 861 -11.98 -63.23 81.70
N GLU A 862 -10.82 -63.06 82.34
CA GLU A 862 -9.80 -62.11 81.92
C GLU A 862 -9.17 -62.47 80.57
N ILE A 863 -8.92 -63.77 80.32
CA ILE A 863 -8.46 -64.26 79.01
C ILE A 863 -9.50 -63.96 77.92
N LYS A 864 -10.79 -64.22 78.18
CA LYS A 864 -11.86 -63.91 77.21
C LYS A 864 -11.97 -62.42 76.89
N GLU A 865 -11.81 -61.56 77.88
CA GLU A 865 -11.84 -60.11 77.69
C GLU A 865 -10.67 -59.63 76.82
N LEU A 866 -9.46 -60.15 77.07
CA LEU A 866 -8.28 -59.85 76.25
C LEU A 866 -8.39 -60.41 74.83
N GLU A 867 -8.92 -61.63 74.65
CA GLU A 867 -9.20 -62.22 73.34
C GLU A 867 -10.24 -61.40 72.56
N TYR A 868 -11.27 -60.88 73.25
CA TYR A 868 -12.25 -59.99 72.64
C TYR A 868 -11.63 -58.67 72.17
N GLN A 869 -10.79 -58.03 72.98
CA GLN A 869 -10.06 -56.82 72.58
C GLN A 869 -9.12 -57.05 71.40
N LEU A 870 -8.41 -58.19 71.38
CA LEU A 870 -7.59 -58.61 70.25
C LEU A 870 -8.43 -58.82 68.99
N SER A 871 -9.57 -59.52 69.11
CA SER A 871 -10.47 -59.78 67.97
C SER A 871 -11.08 -58.50 67.38
N GLN A 872 -11.38 -57.51 68.21
CA GLN A 872 -11.83 -56.19 67.76
C GLN A 872 -10.71 -55.47 66.99
N MET A 873 -9.47 -55.44 67.51
CA MET A 873 -8.34 -54.78 66.83
C MET A 873 -7.88 -55.50 65.56
N VAL A 874 -8.05 -56.82 65.46
CA VAL A 874 -7.70 -57.59 64.25
C VAL A 874 -8.79 -57.45 63.19
N ASN A 875 -10.07 -57.54 63.56
CA ASN A 875 -11.20 -57.47 62.62
C ASN A 875 -11.60 -56.04 62.24
N ASP A 876 -11.18 -55.03 63.00
CA ASP A 876 -11.38 -53.63 62.64
C ASP A 876 -10.42 -53.22 61.50
N HIS A 877 -10.83 -53.59 60.29
CA HIS A 877 -10.29 -53.12 59.02
C HIS A 877 -10.78 -51.72 58.65
N SER A 878 -11.50 -50.99 59.54
CA SER A 878 -11.97 -49.64 59.23
C SER A 878 -10.78 -48.67 59.15
N THR A 879 -10.25 -48.62 57.93
CA THR A 879 -9.44 -47.60 57.27
C THR A 879 -8.67 -46.67 58.21
N ASN A 880 -7.36 -46.88 58.26
CA ASN A 880 -6.41 -45.89 58.74
C ASN A 880 -6.83 -44.48 58.25
N PRO A 881 -7.13 -43.53 59.15
CA PRO A 881 -7.75 -42.24 58.81
C PRO A 881 -6.89 -41.36 57.89
N PHE A 882 -5.60 -41.67 57.77
CA PHE A 882 -4.67 -40.97 56.89
C PHE A 882 -4.72 -41.47 55.44
N ILE A 883 -5.31 -42.64 55.15
CA ILE A 883 -5.48 -43.16 53.77
C ILE A 883 -6.43 -42.26 52.97
N SER A 884 -7.54 -41.81 53.56
CA SER A 884 -8.46 -40.88 52.89
C SER A 884 -7.83 -39.51 52.64
N GLN A 885 -6.99 -39.04 53.57
CA GLN A 885 -6.28 -37.76 53.43
C GLN A 885 -5.23 -37.84 52.32
N GLN A 886 -4.51 -38.96 52.22
CA GLN A 886 -3.56 -39.21 51.13
C GLN A 886 -4.24 -39.22 49.76
N ARG A 887 -5.40 -39.89 49.62
CA ARG A 887 -6.15 -39.88 48.35
C ARG A 887 -6.63 -38.49 47.95
N ILE A 888 -7.09 -37.67 48.91
CA ILE A 888 -7.50 -36.28 48.65
C ILE A 888 -6.30 -35.45 48.16
N ARG A 889 -5.13 -35.61 48.79
CA ARG A 889 -3.88 -34.98 48.34
C ARG A 889 -3.54 -35.38 46.91
N GLU A 890 -3.50 -36.67 46.61
CA GLU A 890 -3.18 -37.19 45.26
C GLU A 890 -4.15 -36.64 44.20
N THR A 891 -5.46 -36.64 44.50
CA THR A 891 -6.49 -36.09 43.59
C THR A 891 -6.30 -34.59 43.34
N ASN A 892 -5.94 -33.82 44.37
CA ASN A 892 -5.68 -32.39 44.23
C ASN A 892 -4.40 -32.09 43.45
N ILE A 893 -3.36 -32.90 43.62
CA ILE A 893 -2.11 -32.82 42.85
C ILE A 893 -2.41 -33.06 41.37
N GLU A 894 -3.09 -34.16 41.03
CA GLU A 894 -3.45 -34.49 39.63
C GLU A 894 -4.26 -33.37 38.97
N LYS A 895 -5.22 -32.80 39.71
CA LYS A 895 -6.04 -31.68 39.22
C LYS A 895 -5.20 -30.44 38.93
N LEU A 896 -4.31 -30.05 39.85
CA LEU A 896 -3.43 -28.89 39.69
C LEU A 896 -2.44 -29.09 38.54
N GLU A 897 -1.85 -30.29 38.40
CA GLU A 897 -0.96 -30.62 37.29
C GLU A 897 -1.66 -30.51 35.93
N SER A 898 -2.91 -30.99 35.84
CA SER A 898 -3.74 -30.87 34.64
C SER A 898 -4.04 -29.40 34.28
N GLU A 899 -4.39 -28.57 35.26
CA GLU A 899 -4.65 -27.14 35.04
C GLU A 899 -3.38 -26.39 34.60
N ILE A 900 -2.23 -26.67 35.24
CA ILE A 900 -0.93 -26.09 34.86
C ILE A 900 -0.54 -26.49 33.44
N ALA A 901 -0.73 -27.77 33.06
CA ALA A 901 -0.45 -28.25 31.72
C ALA A 901 -1.35 -27.58 30.67
N THR A 902 -2.62 -27.40 30.98
CA THR A 902 -3.59 -26.74 30.08
C THR A 902 -3.21 -25.28 29.83
N ILE A 903 -2.88 -24.53 30.88
CA ILE A 903 -2.40 -23.14 30.75
C ILE A 903 -1.08 -23.09 30.00
N GLY A 904 -0.15 -24.02 30.31
CA GLY A 904 1.14 -24.13 29.62
C GLY A 904 0.98 -24.33 28.11
N ASN A 905 0.13 -25.26 27.69
CA ASN A 905 -0.15 -25.54 26.27
C ASN A 905 -0.82 -24.35 25.58
N LYS A 906 -1.73 -23.64 26.25
CA LYS A 906 -2.35 -22.43 25.70
C LYS A 906 -1.32 -21.31 25.51
N LEU A 907 -0.41 -21.15 26.47
CA LEU A 907 0.64 -20.13 26.43
C LEU A 907 1.61 -20.37 25.27
N THR A 908 2.12 -21.60 25.15
CA THR A 908 3.10 -21.97 24.10
C THR A 908 2.47 -22.13 22.72
N GLY A 909 1.22 -22.61 22.64
CA GLY A 909 0.57 -22.93 21.37
C GLY A 909 -0.11 -21.74 20.67
N VAL A 910 -0.62 -20.76 21.42
CA VAL A 910 -1.47 -19.69 20.84
C VAL A 910 -1.03 -18.30 21.28
N GLU A 911 -0.93 -18.05 22.59
CA GLU A 911 -0.79 -16.68 23.10
C GLU A 911 0.61 -16.10 22.86
N GLN A 912 1.67 -16.91 23.00
CA GLN A 912 3.05 -16.52 22.76
C GLN A 912 3.34 -16.32 21.26
N PRO A 913 2.99 -17.24 20.33
CA PRO A 913 3.14 -16.99 18.90
C PRO A 913 2.38 -15.75 18.40
N HIS A 914 1.19 -15.48 18.96
CA HIS A 914 0.44 -14.27 18.61
C HIS A 914 1.16 -12.99 19.10
N LEU A 915 1.73 -13.00 20.31
CA LEU A 915 2.55 -11.91 20.83
C LEU A 915 3.78 -11.66 19.95
N ASP A 916 4.46 -12.72 19.52
CA ASP A 916 5.66 -12.64 18.67
C ASP A 916 5.31 -12.10 17.27
N THR A 917 4.14 -12.47 16.73
CA THR A 917 3.62 -11.92 15.47
C THR A 917 3.31 -10.43 15.57
N LEU A 918 2.74 -9.97 16.69
CA LEU A 918 2.49 -8.55 16.93
C LEU A 918 3.79 -7.77 17.15
N LYS A 919 4.79 -8.35 17.81
CA LYS A 919 6.15 -7.77 17.92
C LYS A 919 6.80 -7.60 16.55
N PHE A 920 6.68 -8.61 15.69
CA PHE A 920 7.16 -8.56 14.32
C PHE A 920 6.53 -7.40 13.54
N TRP A 921 5.21 -7.23 13.59
CA TRP A 921 4.53 -6.14 12.88
C TRP A 921 4.71 -4.76 13.52
N GLU A 922 4.91 -4.65 14.84
CA GLU A 922 5.32 -3.37 15.46
C GLU A 922 6.65 -2.88 14.85
N ALA A 923 7.62 -3.78 14.69
CA ALA A 923 8.90 -3.48 14.04
C ALA A 923 8.74 -3.29 12.52
N GLY A 924 7.90 -4.12 11.88
CA GLY A 924 7.62 -4.08 10.44
C GLY A 924 6.95 -2.78 9.99
N PHE A 925 6.05 -2.20 10.78
CA PHE A 925 5.47 -0.89 10.50
C PHE A 925 6.30 0.28 11.07
N GLY A 926 7.44 -0.01 11.71
CA GLY A 926 8.36 0.99 12.25
C GLY A 926 9.16 1.74 11.17
N THR A 927 10.06 2.63 11.60
CA THR A 927 10.81 3.55 10.71
C THR A 927 11.68 2.85 9.68
N ASN A 928 12.20 1.65 9.99
CA ASN A 928 13.14 0.91 9.15
C ASN A 928 12.53 -0.38 8.59
N GLY A 929 11.20 -0.50 8.64
CA GLY A 929 10.48 -1.69 8.23
C GLY A 929 9.99 -1.63 6.78
N LEU A 930 8.71 -1.92 6.61
CA LEU A 930 7.98 -2.02 5.35
C LEU A 930 8.03 -0.73 4.52
N SER A 931 7.90 0.44 5.17
CA SER A 931 7.93 1.74 4.48
C SER A 931 9.25 1.99 3.77
N THR A 932 10.37 1.51 4.32
CA THR A 932 11.70 1.68 3.72
C THR A 932 11.87 0.80 2.48
N ILE A 933 11.33 -0.42 2.50
CA ILE A 933 11.33 -1.31 1.33
C ILE A 933 10.49 -0.68 0.21
N ALA A 934 9.25 -0.30 0.52
CA ALA A 934 8.36 0.34 -0.44
C ALA A 934 8.96 1.65 -1.01
N LEU A 935 9.56 2.48 -0.15
CA LEU A 935 10.21 3.72 -0.56
C LEU A 935 11.44 3.47 -1.46
N ASN A 936 12.26 2.47 -1.17
CA ASN A 936 13.41 2.12 -2.02
C ASN A 936 12.95 1.67 -3.42
N HIS A 937 11.88 0.86 -3.49
CA HIS A 937 11.31 0.44 -4.77
C HIS A 937 10.81 1.62 -5.59
N VAL A 938 10.05 2.52 -4.96
CA VAL A 938 9.59 3.78 -5.56
C VAL A 938 10.77 4.61 -6.07
N ILE A 939 11.83 4.75 -5.26
CA ILE A 939 13.00 5.54 -5.61
C ILE A 939 13.70 4.95 -6.84
N ALA A 940 13.86 3.62 -6.89
CA ALA A 940 14.41 2.93 -8.04
C ALA A 940 13.55 3.14 -9.30
N GLU A 941 12.23 3.07 -9.18
CA GLU A 941 11.32 3.31 -10.31
C GLU A 941 11.40 4.76 -10.82
N ILE A 942 11.44 5.75 -9.91
CA ILE A 942 11.64 7.16 -10.26
C ILE A 942 13.00 7.37 -10.93
N GLU A 943 14.07 6.73 -10.42
CA GLU A 943 15.40 6.77 -11.02
C GLU A 943 15.39 6.26 -12.46
N ASP A 944 14.72 5.13 -12.70
CA ASP A 944 14.66 4.50 -14.01
C ASP A 944 13.90 5.37 -15.02
N TYR A 945 12.72 5.89 -14.67
CA TYR A 945 12.00 6.83 -15.53
C TYR A 945 12.75 8.14 -15.75
N ALA A 946 13.36 8.70 -14.69
CA ALA A 946 14.14 9.93 -14.82
C ALA A 946 15.33 9.73 -15.76
N ASN A 947 16.06 8.62 -15.65
CA ASN A 947 17.16 8.30 -16.56
C ASN A 947 16.68 8.01 -17.99
N GLU A 948 15.50 7.42 -18.19
CA GLU A 948 14.91 7.25 -19.52
C GLU A 948 14.65 8.61 -20.17
N TYR A 949 13.97 9.53 -19.47
CA TYR A 949 13.69 10.88 -19.98
C TYR A 949 14.97 11.72 -20.17
N ILE A 950 15.92 11.67 -19.24
CA ILE A 950 17.21 12.36 -19.36
C ILE A 950 18.01 11.80 -20.53
N SER A 951 17.98 10.49 -20.78
CA SER A 951 18.70 9.89 -21.91
C SER A 951 18.18 10.40 -23.26
N ILE A 952 16.87 10.65 -23.37
CA ILE A 952 16.24 11.26 -24.54
C ILE A 952 16.70 12.71 -24.69
N MET A 953 16.60 13.52 -23.64
CA MET A 953 16.89 14.97 -23.72
C MET A 953 18.39 15.29 -23.84
N SER A 954 19.25 14.49 -23.20
CA SER A 954 20.71 14.70 -23.18
C SER A 954 21.47 13.90 -24.25
N GLY A 955 20.78 13.03 -25.00
CA GLY A 955 21.41 12.07 -25.91
C GLY A 955 22.30 11.05 -25.19
N GLY A 956 21.91 10.63 -23.99
CA GLY A 956 22.65 9.65 -23.18
C GLY A 956 24.00 10.14 -22.65
N LYS A 957 24.09 11.42 -22.29
CA LYS A 957 25.31 12.04 -21.72
C LYS A 957 25.18 12.40 -20.25
N LEU A 958 23.95 12.59 -19.77
CA LEU A 958 23.64 12.84 -18.37
C LEU A 958 22.93 11.64 -17.78
N PHE A 959 23.17 11.42 -16.49
CA PHE A 959 22.57 10.34 -15.72
C PHE A 959 22.34 10.82 -14.29
N VAL A 960 21.38 10.22 -13.60
CA VAL A 960 21.06 10.54 -12.21
C VAL A 960 20.99 9.25 -11.40
N THR A 961 21.39 9.31 -10.13
CA THR A 961 21.05 8.27 -9.17
C THR A 961 20.40 8.88 -7.94
N LEU A 962 19.40 8.18 -7.42
CA LEU A 962 18.79 8.50 -6.14
C LEU A 962 19.26 7.48 -5.11
N SER A 963 19.62 7.98 -3.94
CA SER A 963 20.01 7.11 -2.83
C SER A 963 19.49 7.65 -1.52
N LEU A 964 18.98 6.73 -0.70
CA LEU A 964 18.80 6.94 0.73
C LEU A 964 20.16 6.70 1.40
N SER A 965 20.71 7.72 2.04
CA SER A 965 21.94 7.57 2.82
C SER A 965 21.65 6.71 4.07
N SER A 966 22.52 5.75 4.37
CA SER A 966 22.39 4.87 5.56
C SER A 966 22.90 5.52 6.85
N SER A 967 23.23 6.82 6.83
CA SER A 967 23.57 7.61 8.01
C SER A 967 22.30 8.05 8.75
N THR A 968 22.46 8.42 10.03
CA THR A 968 21.42 8.69 11.04
C THR A 968 20.25 9.62 10.66
N ASP A 969 20.27 10.27 9.48
CA ASP A 969 19.20 11.15 8.99
C ASP A 969 18.41 10.61 7.77
N ASP A 970 18.77 9.44 7.21
CA ASP A 970 18.07 8.84 6.05
C ASP A 970 17.78 9.86 4.92
N ASP A 971 18.75 10.70 4.57
CA ASP A 971 18.57 11.75 3.58
C ASP A 971 18.48 11.18 2.16
N LEU A 972 17.47 11.63 1.39
CA LEU A 972 17.26 11.29 -0.01
C LEU A 972 18.03 12.26 -0.93
N THR A 973 19.17 11.80 -1.42
CA THR A 973 20.09 12.59 -2.25
C THR A 973 19.91 12.28 -3.73
N ILE A 974 20.12 13.31 -4.58
CA ILE A 974 20.18 13.17 -6.04
C ILE A 974 21.60 13.45 -6.49
N ASP A 975 22.25 12.42 -7.00
CA ASP A 975 23.58 12.51 -7.58
C ASP A 975 23.48 12.59 -9.10
N VAL A 976 24.08 13.64 -9.69
CA VAL A 976 24.12 13.79 -11.15
C VAL A 976 25.49 13.36 -11.68
N PHE A 977 25.46 12.66 -12.80
CA PHE A 977 26.65 12.19 -13.51
C PHE A 977 26.64 12.67 -14.96
N GLU A 978 27.82 13.03 -15.46
CA GLU A 978 28.05 13.47 -16.82
C GLU A 978 29.12 12.58 -17.47
N LEU A 979 28.90 12.20 -18.72
CA LEU A 979 29.88 11.48 -19.52
C LEU A 979 30.99 12.42 -19.99
N ASN A 980 32.25 12.10 -19.69
CA ASN A 980 33.37 12.84 -20.24
C ASN A 980 33.50 12.57 -21.75
N ALA A 981 33.49 13.62 -22.56
CA ALA A 981 33.53 13.51 -24.01
C ALA A 981 34.82 12.87 -24.57
N ALA A 982 35.95 12.95 -23.85
CA ALA A 982 37.23 12.40 -24.29
C ALA A 982 37.44 10.94 -23.83
N THR A 983 37.00 10.61 -22.61
CA THR A 983 37.30 9.30 -22.01
C THR A 983 36.11 8.35 -21.95
N ASN A 984 34.90 8.82 -22.28
CA ASN A 984 33.63 8.09 -22.06
C ASN A 984 33.43 7.61 -20.61
N GLN A 985 34.17 8.19 -19.65
CA GLN A 985 34.04 7.87 -18.23
C GLN A 985 32.96 8.71 -17.58
N LEU A 986 32.25 8.09 -16.65
CA LEU A 986 31.21 8.72 -15.86
C LEU A 986 31.81 9.59 -14.75
N GLN A 987 31.51 10.89 -14.75
CA GLN A 987 32.00 11.85 -13.75
C GLN A 987 30.85 12.41 -12.92
N LYS A 988 31.01 12.40 -11.59
CA LYS A 988 30.03 13.02 -10.68
C LYS A 988 30.11 14.55 -10.80
N ARG A 989 28.95 15.20 -10.92
CA ARG A 989 28.79 16.66 -10.96
C ARG A 989 27.83 17.10 -9.87
N SER A 990 28.10 18.25 -9.26
CA SER A 990 27.05 18.91 -8.47
C SER A 990 25.96 19.44 -9.41
N PHE A 991 24.70 19.38 -8.98
CA PHE A 991 23.58 19.98 -9.72
C PHE A 991 23.85 21.45 -10.07
N TYR A 992 24.49 22.19 -9.16
CA TYR A 992 24.85 23.61 -9.36
C TYR A 992 26.09 23.84 -10.23
N GLN A 993 26.77 22.79 -10.69
CA GLN A 993 27.85 22.87 -11.67
C GLN A 993 27.37 22.64 -13.10
N LEU A 994 26.15 22.11 -13.29
CA LEU A 994 25.55 21.88 -14.60
C LEU A 994 25.25 23.21 -15.31
N SER A 995 25.25 23.20 -16.63
CA SER A 995 24.76 24.33 -17.44
C SER A 995 23.23 24.50 -17.29
N GLY A 996 22.71 25.68 -17.66
CA GLY A 996 21.27 25.99 -17.52
C GLY A 996 20.36 24.97 -18.22
N GLY A 997 20.68 24.59 -19.47
CA GLY A 997 19.91 23.59 -20.21
C GLY A 997 19.99 22.19 -19.60
N GLN A 998 21.17 21.79 -19.10
CA GLN A 998 21.34 20.51 -18.40
C GLN A 998 20.52 20.45 -17.11
N ARG A 999 20.51 21.53 -16.31
CA ARG A 999 19.65 21.62 -15.11
C ARG A 999 18.18 21.50 -15.48
N ARG A 1000 17.74 22.21 -16.52
CA ARG A 1000 16.35 22.16 -16.98
C ARG A 1000 15.95 20.75 -17.43
N CYS A 1001 16.84 20.00 -18.07
CA CYS A 1001 16.59 18.60 -18.41
C CYS A 1001 16.39 17.72 -17.18
N VAL A 1002 17.24 17.86 -16.15
CA VAL A 1002 17.12 17.10 -14.89
C VAL A 1002 15.82 17.47 -14.17
N GLU A 1003 15.52 18.77 -14.10
CA GLU A 1003 14.28 19.30 -13.52
C GLU A 1003 13.04 18.69 -14.16
N LEU A 1004 12.92 18.77 -15.50
CA LEU A 1004 11.78 18.25 -16.25
C LEU A 1004 11.65 16.73 -16.15
N ALA A 1005 12.79 16.02 -16.15
CA ALA A 1005 12.81 14.57 -16.03
C ALA A 1005 12.21 14.08 -14.71
N PHE A 1006 12.53 14.73 -13.59
CA PHE A 1006 11.92 14.40 -12.30
C PHE A 1006 10.50 14.96 -12.17
N SER A 1007 10.32 16.24 -12.48
CA SER A 1007 9.08 16.98 -12.32
C SER A 1007 8.77 17.81 -13.59
N PRO A 1008 7.76 17.44 -14.40
CA PRO A 1008 6.68 16.51 -14.06
C PRO A 1008 6.86 15.06 -14.53
N PHE A 1009 7.85 14.72 -15.36
CA PHE A 1009 7.77 13.46 -16.14
C PHE A 1009 7.81 12.18 -15.28
N ALA A 1010 8.92 11.87 -14.61
CA ALA A 1010 9.07 10.62 -13.87
C ALA A 1010 8.08 10.50 -12.71
N LEU A 1011 7.93 11.54 -11.87
CA LEU A 1011 7.01 11.47 -10.73
C LEU A 1011 5.56 11.29 -11.15
N SER A 1012 5.13 11.99 -12.20
CA SER A 1012 3.75 11.86 -12.66
C SER A 1012 3.48 10.46 -13.23
N GLN A 1013 4.50 9.80 -13.80
CA GLN A 1013 4.43 8.42 -14.27
C GLN A 1013 4.33 7.41 -13.13
N VAL A 1014 5.19 7.54 -12.12
CA VAL A 1014 5.22 6.60 -10.99
C VAL A 1014 3.96 6.74 -10.16
N ILE A 1015 3.48 7.97 -9.92
CA ILE A 1015 2.21 8.21 -9.21
C ILE A 1015 1.03 7.64 -10.00
N PHE A 1016 1.01 7.81 -11.33
CA PHE A 1016 0.01 7.19 -12.20
C PHE A 1016 0.00 5.67 -12.07
N ASN A 1017 1.17 5.03 -12.20
CA ASN A 1017 1.29 3.57 -12.22
C ASN A 1017 0.96 2.94 -10.86
N GLN A 1018 1.43 3.53 -9.76
CA GLN A 1018 1.29 2.94 -8.43
C GLN A 1018 -0.05 3.27 -7.79
N VAL A 1019 -0.49 4.52 -7.90
CA VAL A 1019 -1.65 5.02 -7.14
C VAL A 1019 -2.92 5.06 -7.99
N GLY A 1020 -2.79 5.01 -9.33
CA GLY A 1020 -3.91 5.02 -10.27
C GLY A 1020 -4.61 6.38 -10.40
N SER A 1021 -4.14 7.41 -9.69
CA SER A 1021 -4.73 8.76 -9.74
C SER A 1021 -4.23 9.45 -11.00
N THR A 1022 -5.18 9.89 -11.83
CA THR A 1022 -4.91 10.44 -13.15
C THR A 1022 -5.52 11.82 -13.29
N VAL A 1023 -4.69 12.86 -13.30
CA VAL A 1023 -5.13 14.17 -13.79
C VAL A 1023 -4.76 14.25 -15.27
N SER A 1024 -5.76 14.34 -16.16
CA SER A 1024 -5.51 14.29 -17.61
C SER A 1024 -4.84 15.55 -18.17
N LEU A 1025 -4.81 16.62 -17.38
CA LEU A 1025 -4.15 17.90 -17.69
C LEU A 1025 -2.70 17.91 -17.20
N MET A 1026 -1.80 18.45 -18.01
CA MET A 1026 -0.45 18.86 -17.61
C MET A 1026 -0.17 20.28 -18.12
N ILE A 1027 0.38 21.14 -17.27
CA ILE A 1027 0.70 22.53 -17.58
C ILE A 1027 2.17 22.77 -17.25
N ILE A 1028 2.93 23.27 -18.22
CA ILE A 1028 4.35 23.61 -18.05
C ILE A 1028 4.56 25.06 -18.43
N ASP A 1029 4.95 25.89 -17.45
CA ASP A 1029 5.32 27.28 -17.66
C ASP A 1029 6.83 27.39 -17.95
N GLU A 1030 7.17 28.15 -18.98
CA GLU A 1030 8.53 28.34 -19.50
C GLU A 1030 9.24 27.02 -19.86
N LEU A 1031 8.60 26.17 -20.66
CA LEU A 1031 9.16 24.88 -21.06
C LEU A 1031 10.57 25.02 -21.67
N THR A 1032 10.73 25.91 -22.65
CA THR A 1032 11.92 26.03 -23.51
C THR A 1032 13.06 26.85 -22.90
N ASN A 1033 12.84 27.45 -21.73
CA ASN A 1033 13.80 28.35 -21.12
C ASN A 1033 15.13 27.62 -20.83
N HIS A 1034 16.24 28.27 -21.17
CA HIS A 1034 17.61 27.73 -21.09
C HIS A 1034 17.93 26.48 -21.93
N LEU A 1035 16.99 25.95 -22.71
CA LEU A 1035 17.22 24.78 -23.57
C LEU A 1035 17.82 25.17 -24.92
N ASP A 1036 18.69 24.31 -25.43
CA ASP A 1036 19.29 24.47 -26.75
C ASP A 1036 18.26 24.21 -27.86
N GLN A 1037 18.45 24.86 -29.02
CA GLN A 1037 17.55 24.74 -30.17
C GLN A 1037 17.40 23.29 -30.67
N GLN A 1038 18.41 22.43 -30.45
CA GLN A 1038 18.37 21.02 -30.80
C GLN A 1038 17.51 20.17 -29.85
N VAL A 1039 17.40 20.58 -28.58
CA VAL A 1039 16.69 19.82 -27.53
C VAL A 1039 15.20 20.16 -27.52
N LYS A 1040 14.83 21.37 -27.92
CA LYS A 1040 13.43 21.84 -27.91
C LYS A 1040 12.46 20.94 -28.70
N PRO A 1041 12.75 20.53 -29.95
CA PRO A 1041 11.87 19.60 -30.68
C PRO A 1041 11.77 18.24 -29.98
N ILE A 1042 12.88 17.73 -29.44
CA ILE A 1042 12.94 16.44 -28.73
C ILE A 1042 12.01 16.45 -27.51
N ILE A 1043 11.97 17.56 -26.77
CA ILE A 1043 11.07 17.70 -25.62
C ILE A 1043 9.62 17.81 -26.07
N CYS A 1044 9.33 18.50 -27.17
CA CYS A 1044 7.96 18.55 -27.71
C CYS A 1044 7.48 17.15 -28.15
N ASP A 1045 8.34 16.37 -28.80
CA ASP A 1045 8.06 14.97 -29.14
C ASP A 1045 7.81 14.12 -27.88
N LEU A 1046 8.58 14.36 -26.81
CA LEU A 1046 8.38 13.70 -25.53
C LEU A 1046 7.03 14.05 -24.89
N LEU A 1047 6.64 15.34 -24.90
CA LEU A 1047 5.33 15.78 -24.43
C LEU A 1047 4.20 15.15 -25.24
N ARG A 1048 4.37 15.00 -26.56
CA ARG A 1048 3.41 14.28 -27.40
C ARG A 1048 3.33 12.79 -27.08
N GLN A 1049 4.42 12.15 -26.67
CA GLN A 1049 4.36 10.77 -26.19
C GLN A 1049 3.55 10.67 -24.89
N LEU A 1050 3.72 11.64 -23.99
CA LEU A 1050 2.94 11.75 -22.76
C LEU A 1050 1.46 12.04 -23.02
N LEU A 1051 1.07 12.63 -24.17
CA LEU A 1051 -0.34 12.78 -24.57
C LEU A 1051 -1.09 11.44 -24.77
N LYS A 1052 -0.38 10.32 -24.88
CA LYS A 1052 -1.05 9.01 -24.90
C LYS A 1052 -1.65 8.66 -23.54
N GLU A 1053 -1.11 9.24 -22.48
CA GLU A 1053 -1.48 9.00 -21.09
C GLU A 1053 -2.18 10.22 -20.45
N ARG A 1054 -1.90 11.41 -20.97
CA ARG A 1054 -2.51 12.70 -20.62
C ARG A 1054 -3.39 13.15 -21.77
N GLU A 1055 -4.63 13.56 -21.52
CA GLU A 1055 -5.47 14.05 -22.62
C GLU A 1055 -5.06 15.44 -23.11
N THR A 1056 -4.55 16.29 -22.21
CA THR A 1056 -4.28 17.70 -22.50
C THR A 1056 -2.94 18.14 -21.92
N VAL A 1057 -2.07 18.70 -22.77
CA VAL A 1057 -0.80 19.33 -22.35
C VAL A 1057 -0.82 20.79 -22.75
N VAL A 1058 -0.59 21.69 -21.80
CA VAL A 1058 -0.56 23.14 -22.02
C VAL A 1058 0.83 23.67 -21.70
N VAL A 1059 1.46 24.30 -22.69
CA VAL A 1059 2.77 24.93 -22.53
C VAL A 1059 2.61 26.43 -22.59
N VAL A 1060 3.08 27.12 -21.56
CA VAL A 1060 3.10 28.58 -21.52
C VAL A 1060 4.51 29.00 -21.86
N ASP A 1061 4.69 29.56 -23.06
CA ASP A 1061 6.02 29.95 -23.53
C ASP A 1061 5.92 31.13 -24.51
N HIS A 1062 7.03 31.83 -24.66
CA HIS A 1062 7.21 32.94 -25.58
C HIS A 1062 8.03 32.56 -26.82
N ASP A 1063 8.70 31.40 -26.78
CA ASP A 1063 9.60 30.97 -27.83
C ASP A 1063 8.85 30.63 -29.12
N GLN A 1064 9.13 31.41 -30.17
CA GLN A 1064 8.50 31.20 -31.48
C GLN A 1064 9.05 29.98 -32.21
N SER A 1065 10.24 29.50 -31.86
CA SER A 1065 10.89 28.38 -32.54
C SER A 1065 10.20 27.04 -32.34
N VAL A 1066 9.38 26.91 -31.29
CA VAL A 1066 8.62 25.68 -30.98
C VAL A 1066 7.14 25.78 -31.30
N GLN A 1067 6.64 26.94 -31.74
CA GLN A 1067 5.21 27.14 -31.99
C GLN A 1067 4.63 26.14 -32.98
N SER A 1068 5.41 25.82 -34.00
CA SER A 1068 5.05 24.86 -35.03
C SER A 1068 4.83 23.46 -34.45
N GLU A 1069 5.45 23.14 -33.31
CA GLU A 1069 5.32 21.87 -32.62
C GLU A 1069 4.03 21.73 -31.80
N PHE A 1070 3.11 22.69 -31.77
CA PHE A 1070 1.85 22.61 -31.01
C PHE A 1070 0.64 22.45 -31.92
N ASP A 1071 -0.41 21.76 -31.44
CA ASP A 1071 -1.62 21.53 -32.22
C ASP A 1071 -2.44 22.82 -32.38
N THR A 1072 -2.42 23.66 -31.35
CA THR A 1072 -3.07 24.97 -31.34
C THR A 1072 -2.23 25.97 -30.56
N VAL A 1073 -2.09 27.18 -31.09
CA VAL A 1073 -1.36 28.28 -30.45
C VAL A 1073 -2.31 29.42 -30.14
N PHE A 1074 -2.40 29.79 -28.87
CA PHE A 1074 -3.20 30.92 -28.41
C PHE A 1074 -2.32 32.12 -28.04
N SER A 1075 -2.71 33.31 -28.52
CA SER A 1075 -2.24 34.61 -28.03
C SER A 1075 -3.13 35.04 -26.87
N LEU A 1076 -2.56 35.22 -25.69
CA LEU A 1076 -3.20 35.96 -24.62
C LEU A 1076 -3.00 37.46 -24.86
N GLU A 1077 -4.09 38.14 -25.15
CA GLU A 1077 -4.12 39.57 -25.40
C GLU A 1077 -5.07 40.28 -24.45
N GLN A 1078 -4.74 41.53 -24.14
CA GLN A 1078 -5.60 42.42 -23.40
C GLN A 1078 -6.18 43.44 -24.37
N ASP A 1079 -7.50 43.49 -24.46
CA ASP A 1079 -8.21 44.48 -25.28
C ASP A 1079 -7.87 45.90 -24.75
N PRO A 1080 -7.32 46.80 -25.59
CA PRO A 1080 -6.93 48.14 -25.15
C PRO A 1080 -8.09 48.98 -24.60
N GLN A 1081 -9.32 48.74 -25.05
CA GLN A 1081 -10.51 49.54 -24.68
C GLN A 1081 -11.24 48.94 -23.48
N SER A 1082 -11.55 47.65 -23.51
CA SER A 1082 -12.29 46.98 -22.42
C SER A 1082 -11.37 46.54 -21.27
N GLN A 1083 -10.06 46.46 -21.52
CA GLN A 1083 -9.06 45.85 -20.64
C GLN A 1083 -9.35 44.41 -20.24
N GLN A 1084 -10.26 43.75 -20.95
CA GLN A 1084 -10.56 42.33 -20.77
C GLN A 1084 -9.50 41.48 -21.48
N HIS A 1085 -9.21 40.33 -20.89
CA HIS A 1085 -8.29 39.36 -21.49
C HIS A 1085 -9.05 38.45 -22.45
N LYS A 1086 -8.44 38.12 -23.59
CA LYS A 1086 -8.97 37.15 -24.55
C LYS A 1086 -7.84 36.23 -25.02
N LEU A 1087 -8.18 34.95 -25.18
CA LEU A 1087 -7.35 34.00 -25.92
C LEU A 1087 -7.78 34.07 -27.39
N LEU A 1088 -6.84 34.42 -28.26
CA LEU A 1088 -7.02 34.41 -29.70
C LEU A 1088 -6.20 33.26 -30.28
N GLU A 1089 -6.84 32.35 -31.00
CA GLU A 1089 -6.15 31.33 -31.78
C GLU A 1089 -5.43 31.99 -32.97
N ILE A 1090 -4.21 31.52 -33.29
CA ILE A 1090 -3.31 32.15 -34.27
C ILE A 1090 -2.92 31.17 -35.37
#